data_AF-A0A1V5BGF9-F1
#
_entry.id   AF-A0A1V5BGF9-F1
#
_cell.length_a   1.000
_cell.length_b   1.000
_cell.length_c   1.000
_cell.angle_alpha   90.00
_cell.angle_beta   90.00
_cell.angle_gamma   90.00
#
_symmetry.space_group_name_H-M   'P 1'
#
loop_
_entity.id
_entity.type
_entity.pdbx_description
1 polymer ?
#
loop_
_entity_poly.entity_id
_entity_poly.type
_entity_poly.pdbx_seq_one_letter_code
_entity_poly.pdbx_strand_id
1 'polypeptide(L)'
;MSGAFEPLDFDRAMEEAAHRDVSILSIPEIIINDRHLHELTSLALPAMARYNNPPTIFVRSGQLVRVRQDDHDSVIIEALSESALRGYLSRCARFMAYVPGERDPKPTDPSVKVVKDILALPAWPEFQPITGIVTSPVMRGDGSIHNWPGYDPETRTYYAGSLRLDIPEKPTKEDAGECARYILNEVLYDFPFADEASKANVFAALLTVVTKNLVNGNTPLCLVDKPQAGTGASLIAEIVAEIATGTGACMETCPDSDEEWRKSITSILMRGPQIVVLDNLTDTLKAPKLSQMLTARTWSDRLLGQNRIIDLPQTATWFVTGNNIQLAGDIARRSYWIRLNAGVAQPWLREGFKHHDLKAWVHENRADLLTCLFVMVKAWILAGSVKWAGTKLGSFEEWSSTIGGILHFAGIEGFLGNATNLYDSADQDVAQWDIFLAIWQSLERNDAITAAQLKRRLTDSKNPDINDNLGLQAEMPPEIIAAVEKKGAVALGLALKRRVDQVFPSGRMLTHEKDSHTKGIKWLVKTAKTSNNENKASRDRQDVKKPSVCGGLKKQESTARGHFAEGAEGCTIPQRISGCRNSIEVEIPSAPSADEALDSEIAKSNPPQNDRLIVVRFLQDIPAFVGIDGETYGPFRAEDVATIPEIHARGLFRKDVIVAVHPET
;
A
#
# COMPACT_ATOMS: atom_id res chain seq x y z
N MET A 1 9.21 16.67 23.44
CA MET A 1 9.59 18.06 23.81
C MET A 1 9.87 18.82 22.53
N SER A 2 9.39 20.05 22.40
CA SER A 2 9.62 20.88 21.20
C SER A 2 11.05 21.41 21.18
N GLY A 3 11.95 20.72 20.48
CA GLY A 3 13.28 21.25 20.16
C GLY A 3 13.14 22.42 19.20
N ALA A 4 13.16 23.65 19.72
CA ALA A 4 13.33 24.83 18.88
C ALA A 4 14.68 24.69 18.16
N PHE A 5 14.66 24.78 16.83
CA PHE A 5 15.88 24.75 16.02
C PHE A 5 16.66 26.03 16.32
N GLU A 6 17.66 25.96 17.22
CA GLU A 6 18.63 27.05 17.36
C GLU A 6 19.31 27.24 16.00
N PRO A 7 19.45 28.49 15.50
CA PRO A 7 20.23 28.73 14.31
C PRO A 7 21.68 28.31 14.60
N LEU A 8 22.20 27.38 13.81
CA LEU A 8 23.61 26.98 13.87
C LEU A 8 24.50 28.21 13.68
N ASP A 9 25.13 28.63 14.77
CA ASP A 9 26.18 29.64 14.75
C ASP A 9 27.42 28.99 14.11
N PHE A 10 27.53 29.16 12.79
CA PHE A 10 28.56 28.51 12.00
C PHE A 10 29.97 28.99 12.34
N ASP A 11 30.11 30.24 12.79
CA ASP A 11 31.41 30.78 13.16
C ASP A 11 31.82 30.25 14.54
N ARG A 12 30.88 30.18 15.51
CA ARG A 12 31.12 29.48 16.78
C ARG A 12 31.36 27.98 16.60
N ALA A 13 30.66 27.31 15.68
CA ALA A 13 30.89 25.89 15.38
C ALA A 13 32.27 25.65 14.74
N MET A 14 32.73 26.56 13.87
CA MET A 14 34.09 26.54 13.32
C MET A 14 35.15 26.80 14.39
N GLU A 15 34.94 27.78 15.28
CA GLU A 15 35.83 28.06 16.42
C GLU A 15 35.87 26.87 17.40
N GLU A 16 34.73 26.29 17.76
CA GLU A 16 34.65 25.12 18.65
C GLU A 16 35.33 23.87 18.05
N ALA A 17 35.28 23.68 16.73
CA ALA A 17 35.97 22.57 16.06
C ALA A 17 37.47 22.81 15.86
N ALA A 18 37.87 24.04 15.52
CA ALA A 18 39.28 24.45 15.50
C ALA A 18 39.92 24.35 16.89
N HIS A 19 39.14 24.55 17.96
CA HIS A 19 39.57 24.31 19.34
C HIS A 19 39.60 22.84 19.78
N ARG A 20 39.09 21.90 18.98
CA ARG A 20 38.93 20.47 19.35
C ARG A 20 39.56 19.49 18.36
N ASP A 21 40.26 19.95 17.32
CA ASP A 21 40.81 19.14 16.21
C ASP A 21 39.79 18.17 15.56
N VAL A 22 38.52 18.57 15.54
CA VAL A 22 37.47 17.80 14.87
C VAL A 22 37.34 18.27 13.43
N SER A 23 37.61 17.38 12.48
CA SER A 23 37.36 17.65 11.06
C SER A 23 35.85 17.77 10.80
N ILE A 24 35.32 19.00 10.86
CA ILE A 24 34.00 19.30 10.28
C ILE A 24 34.06 18.94 8.81
N LEU A 25 33.00 18.32 8.28
CA LEU A 25 32.71 18.26 6.86
C LEU A 25 32.63 19.69 6.30
N SER A 26 33.77 20.25 5.87
CA SER A 26 33.95 21.67 5.54
C SER A 26 32.78 22.19 4.70
N ILE A 27 31.99 23.11 5.27
CA ILE A 27 30.83 23.70 4.59
C ILE A 27 31.37 24.42 3.35
N PRO A 28 31.00 24.00 2.13
CA PRO A 28 31.61 24.53 0.92
C PRO A 28 31.28 26.01 0.75
N GLU A 29 32.27 26.80 0.36
CA GLU A 29 32.07 28.19 -0.02
C GLU A 29 31.69 28.30 -1.50
N ILE A 30 30.63 29.05 -1.81
CA ILE A 30 30.15 29.27 -3.17
C ILE A 30 30.17 30.78 -3.45
N ILE A 31 31.17 31.22 -4.22
CA ILE A 31 31.30 32.60 -4.68
C ILE A 31 30.29 32.84 -5.82
N ILE A 32 29.34 33.75 -5.64
CA ILE A 32 28.19 33.93 -6.55
C ILE A 32 28.45 34.87 -7.73
N ASN A 33 29.48 35.70 -7.67
CA ASN A 33 29.90 36.58 -8.76
C ASN A 33 31.05 35.98 -9.57
N ASP A 34 31.23 36.51 -10.77
CA ASP A 34 32.20 36.06 -11.79
C ASP A 34 32.07 34.57 -12.19
N ARG A 35 30.85 34.03 -12.07
CA ARG A 35 30.46 32.68 -12.51
C ARG A 35 29.17 32.71 -13.33
N HIS A 36 29.04 31.76 -14.25
CA HIS A 36 27.80 31.49 -14.96
C HIS A 36 26.81 30.71 -14.09
N LEU A 37 25.52 30.83 -14.43
CA LEU A 37 24.43 30.23 -13.68
C LEU A 37 24.56 28.70 -13.53
N HIS A 38 24.94 28.00 -14.61
CA HIS A 38 25.13 26.55 -14.60
C HIS A 38 26.31 26.09 -13.74
N GLU A 39 27.36 26.92 -13.59
CA GLU A 39 28.50 26.63 -12.73
C GLU A 39 28.10 26.75 -11.24
N LEU A 40 27.30 27.77 -10.90
CA LEU A 40 26.73 27.91 -9.55
C LEU A 40 25.83 26.72 -9.20
N THR A 41 24.98 26.29 -10.14
CA THR A 41 24.14 25.09 -10.00
C THR A 41 24.97 23.81 -9.81
N SER A 42 26.06 23.66 -10.56
CA SER A 42 27.00 22.53 -10.46
C SER A 42 27.80 22.48 -9.15
N LEU A 43 27.93 23.61 -8.45
CA LEU A 43 28.49 23.67 -7.09
C LEU A 43 27.42 23.45 -6.01
N ALA A 44 26.24 24.03 -6.18
CA ALA A 44 25.17 24.03 -5.20
C ALA A 44 24.48 22.66 -5.06
N LEU A 45 24.27 21.93 -6.16
CA LEU A 45 23.60 20.62 -6.13
C LEU A 45 24.38 19.55 -5.34
N PRO A 46 25.69 19.32 -5.57
CA PRO A 46 26.47 18.38 -4.77
C PRO A 46 26.55 18.76 -3.28
N ALA A 47 26.62 20.06 -2.97
CA ALA A 47 26.59 20.54 -1.59
C ALA A 47 25.26 20.20 -0.91
N MET A 48 24.12 20.44 -1.59
CA MET A 48 22.79 20.09 -1.09
C MET A 48 22.59 18.58 -0.97
N ALA A 49 23.10 17.79 -1.92
CA ALA A 49 23.02 16.33 -1.88
C ALA A 49 23.85 15.73 -0.73
N ARG A 50 25.05 16.27 -0.46
CA ARG A 50 25.89 15.91 0.69
C ARG A 50 25.23 16.26 2.03
N TYR A 51 24.52 17.39 2.10
CA TYR A 51 23.74 17.79 3.27
C TYR A 51 22.50 16.91 3.48
N ASN A 52 21.98 16.28 2.43
CA ASN A 52 20.81 15.41 2.45
C ASN A 52 21.13 13.98 2.94
N ASN A 53 21.83 13.87 4.08
CA ASN A 53 22.16 12.61 4.73
C ASN A 53 21.89 12.70 6.25
N PRO A 54 20.90 11.97 6.80
CA PRO A 54 19.98 11.06 6.13
C PRO A 54 19.06 11.78 5.11
N PRO A 55 18.56 11.08 4.08
CA PRO A 55 17.77 11.69 3.02
C PRO A 55 16.41 12.15 3.54
N THR A 56 16.13 13.45 3.34
CA THR A 56 14.85 14.12 3.62
C THR A 56 14.30 14.88 2.41
N ILE A 57 15.16 15.18 1.42
CA ILE A 57 14.84 15.72 0.10
C ILE A 57 14.90 14.57 -0.92
N PHE A 58 13.92 14.53 -1.81
CA PHE A 58 13.71 13.46 -2.79
C PHE A 58 13.19 14.01 -4.13
N VAL A 59 13.14 13.15 -5.15
CA VAL A 59 12.40 13.42 -6.40
C VAL A 59 11.08 12.66 -6.39
N ARG A 60 9.97 13.33 -6.69
CA ARG A 60 8.66 12.70 -6.93
C ARG A 60 7.94 13.40 -8.07
N SER A 61 7.41 12.65 -9.03
CA SER A 61 6.57 13.18 -10.12
C SER A 61 7.18 14.36 -10.91
N GLY A 62 8.49 14.34 -11.14
CA GLY A 62 9.21 15.41 -11.85
C GLY A 62 9.36 16.72 -11.05
N GLN A 63 9.41 16.61 -9.71
CA GLN A 63 9.65 17.73 -8.80
C GLN A 63 10.61 17.31 -7.67
N LEU A 64 11.43 18.25 -7.20
CA LEU A 64 12.05 18.14 -5.89
C LEU A 64 10.97 18.29 -4.80
N VAL A 65 10.96 17.34 -3.88
CA VAL A 65 10.06 17.30 -2.72
C VAL A 65 10.87 17.10 -1.45
N ARG A 66 10.30 17.46 -0.29
CA ARG A 66 10.81 17.10 1.02
C ARG A 66 9.79 16.32 1.82
N VAL A 67 10.28 15.52 2.75
CA VAL A 67 9.48 14.98 3.85
C VAL A 67 9.46 16.03 4.97
N ARG A 68 8.28 16.39 5.46
CA ARG A 68 8.08 17.37 6.54
C ARG A 68 7.09 16.82 7.57
N GLN A 69 7.42 16.95 8.85
CA GLN A 69 6.51 16.73 9.97
C GLN A 69 5.79 18.05 10.30
N ASP A 70 4.48 18.01 10.52
CA ASP A 70 3.70 19.15 10.99
C ASP A 70 3.58 19.19 12.53
N ASP A 71 2.76 20.10 13.04
CA ASP A 71 2.50 20.33 14.46
C ASP A 71 1.65 19.23 15.12
N HIS A 72 1.10 18.29 14.33
CA HIS A 72 0.33 17.14 14.77
C HIS A 72 1.10 15.82 14.60
N ASP A 73 2.44 15.92 14.54
CA ASP A 73 3.39 14.83 14.24
C ASP A 73 3.11 14.09 12.92
N SER A 74 2.25 14.64 12.05
CA SER A 74 1.90 14.02 10.78
C SER A 74 2.96 14.32 9.72
N VAL A 75 3.44 13.26 9.08
CA VAL A 75 4.55 13.35 8.13
C VAL A 75 3.99 13.37 6.70
N ILE A 76 4.31 14.43 5.95
CA ILE A 76 3.78 14.72 4.61
C ILE A 76 4.89 14.92 3.58
N ILE A 77 4.57 14.66 2.31
CA ILE A 77 5.43 15.03 1.17
C ILE A 77 5.04 16.42 0.67
N GLU A 78 5.97 17.37 0.72
CA GLU A 78 5.79 18.76 0.29
C GLU A 78 6.70 19.08 -0.91
N ALA A 79 6.18 19.70 -1.96
CA ALA A 79 7.01 20.19 -3.05
C ALA A 79 7.90 21.36 -2.59
N LEU A 80 9.20 21.34 -2.93
CA LEU A 80 10.11 22.41 -2.55
C LEU A 80 9.78 23.70 -3.32
N SER A 81 9.30 24.71 -2.60
CA SER A 81 9.11 26.07 -3.12
C SER A 81 10.45 26.80 -3.29
N GLU A 82 10.47 27.90 -4.06
CA GLU A 82 11.66 28.75 -4.21
C GLU A 82 12.23 29.17 -2.85
N SER A 83 11.38 29.61 -1.92
CA SER A 83 11.79 30.01 -0.57
C SER A 83 12.33 28.84 0.25
N ALA A 84 11.70 27.65 0.16
CA ALA A 84 12.17 26.46 0.88
C ALA A 84 13.55 26.02 0.37
N LEU A 85 13.71 25.90 -0.96
CA LEU A 85 15.00 25.54 -1.57
C LEU A 85 16.09 26.57 -1.25
N ARG A 86 15.79 27.88 -1.34
CA ARG A 86 16.74 28.94 -0.96
C ARG A 86 17.24 28.78 0.47
N GLY A 87 16.35 28.43 1.41
CA GLY A 87 16.71 28.16 2.80
C GLY A 87 17.53 26.87 2.99
N TYR A 88 17.32 25.83 2.19
CA TYR A 88 18.20 24.65 2.21
C TYR A 88 19.60 24.97 1.66
N LEU A 89 19.67 25.71 0.55
CA LEU A 89 20.94 26.13 -0.02
C LEU A 89 21.76 26.95 0.99
N SER A 90 21.15 27.92 1.68
CA SER A 90 21.84 28.73 2.69
C SER A 90 22.29 27.96 3.94
N ARG A 91 21.86 26.69 4.10
CA ARG A 91 22.33 25.79 5.17
C ARG A 91 23.37 24.77 4.69
N CYS A 92 23.42 24.45 3.40
CA CYS A 92 24.35 23.46 2.85
C CYS A 92 25.69 24.04 2.37
N ALA A 93 25.78 25.37 2.19
CA ALA A 93 26.98 26.05 1.70
C ALA A 93 27.03 27.51 2.21
N ARG A 94 28.25 28.05 2.40
CA ARG A 94 28.47 29.48 2.67
C ARG A 94 28.47 30.23 1.34
N PHE A 95 27.41 30.99 1.05
CA PHE A 95 27.33 31.79 -0.17
C PHE A 95 28.06 33.12 0.05
N MET A 96 28.96 33.47 -0.86
CA MET A 96 29.89 34.60 -0.72
C MET A 96 29.90 35.47 -1.99
N ALA A 97 30.22 36.76 -1.89
CA ALA A 97 30.37 37.65 -3.04
C ALA A 97 31.54 38.64 -2.86
N TYR A 98 32.37 38.81 -3.88
CA TYR A 98 33.35 39.91 -3.90
C TYR A 98 32.64 41.26 -4.03
N VAL A 99 33.02 42.22 -3.18
CA VAL A 99 32.51 43.60 -3.22
C VAL A 99 33.60 44.51 -3.80
N PRO A 100 33.31 45.40 -4.77
CA PRO A 100 34.31 46.30 -5.34
C PRO A 100 34.99 47.15 -4.26
N GLY A 101 36.32 47.09 -4.20
CA GLY A 101 37.13 47.81 -3.22
C GLY A 101 37.46 47.03 -1.94
N GLU A 102 36.94 45.81 -1.78
CA GLU A 102 37.24 44.93 -0.65
C GLU A 102 38.13 43.75 -1.08
N ARG A 103 38.98 43.26 -0.16
CA ARG A 103 39.96 42.20 -0.44
C ARG A 103 39.34 40.81 -0.34
N ASP A 104 38.47 40.62 0.64
CA ASP A 104 37.88 39.33 1.00
C ASP A 104 36.40 39.32 0.61
N PRO A 105 35.83 38.18 0.16
CA PRO A 105 34.44 38.12 -0.23
C PRO A 105 33.53 38.18 1.01
N LYS A 106 32.36 38.79 0.88
CA LYS A 106 31.39 38.93 1.97
C LYS A 106 30.28 37.87 1.91
N PRO A 107 29.75 37.43 3.08
CA PRO A 107 28.57 36.58 3.13
C PRO A 107 27.37 37.18 2.40
N THR A 108 26.61 36.34 1.71
CA THR A 108 25.40 36.71 0.99
C THR A 108 24.42 35.53 0.94
N ASP A 109 23.17 35.79 0.59
CA ASP A 109 22.18 34.74 0.40
C ASP A 109 22.41 33.98 -0.93
N PRO A 110 21.94 32.72 -1.04
CA PRO A 110 21.79 32.05 -2.33
C PRO A 110 20.92 32.90 -3.28
N SER A 111 21.44 33.14 -4.47
CA SER A 111 20.77 33.93 -5.50
C SER A 111 19.50 33.26 -5.99
N VAL A 112 18.39 34.01 -6.08
CA VAL A 112 17.10 33.54 -6.61
C VAL A 112 17.24 32.98 -8.04
N LYS A 113 18.24 33.44 -8.81
CA LYS A 113 18.54 32.88 -10.14
C LYS A 113 18.95 31.40 -10.05
N VAL A 114 19.84 31.04 -9.12
CA VAL A 114 20.32 29.66 -8.90
C VAL A 114 19.19 28.77 -8.39
N VAL A 115 18.37 29.29 -7.48
CA VAL A 115 17.16 28.59 -6.98
C VAL A 115 16.20 28.25 -8.12
N LYS A 116 15.93 29.21 -9.03
CA LYS A 116 15.06 29.00 -10.19
C LYS A 116 15.66 28.06 -11.23
N ASP A 117 16.96 28.13 -11.46
CA ASP A 117 17.70 27.23 -12.35
C ASP A 117 17.59 25.78 -11.85
N ILE A 118 17.92 25.53 -10.58
CA ILE A 118 17.80 24.22 -9.94
C ILE A 118 16.37 23.67 -10.04
N LEU A 119 15.34 24.46 -9.77
CA LEU A 119 13.94 24.01 -9.86
C LEU A 119 13.44 23.79 -11.31
N ALA A 120 14.15 24.33 -12.31
CA ALA A 120 13.82 24.19 -13.73
C ALA A 120 14.62 23.08 -14.44
N LEU A 121 15.54 22.41 -13.76
CA LEU A 121 16.30 21.29 -14.32
C LEU A 121 15.36 20.14 -14.74
N PRO A 122 15.71 19.38 -15.80
CA PRO A 122 14.90 18.27 -16.29
C PRO A 122 14.91 17.05 -15.34
N ALA A 123 15.93 16.92 -14.48
CA ALA A 123 16.09 15.84 -13.51
C ALA A 123 17.10 16.25 -12.41
N TRP A 124 17.09 15.52 -11.29
CA TRP A 124 18.01 15.68 -10.16
C TRP A 124 18.60 14.31 -9.78
N PRO A 125 19.57 13.77 -10.53
CA PRO A 125 20.11 12.43 -10.32
C PRO A 125 20.82 12.23 -8.96
N GLU A 126 21.16 13.32 -8.27
CA GLU A 126 21.78 13.32 -6.94
C GLU A 126 20.77 13.00 -5.82
N PHE A 127 19.47 13.04 -6.11
CA PHE A 127 18.39 12.88 -5.12
C PHE A 127 17.57 11.62 -5.39
N GLN A 128 17.32 10.85 -4.33
CA GLN A 128 16.62 9.56 -4.44
C GLN A 128 15.14 9.76 -4.81
N PRO A 129 14.53 8.86 -5.60
CA PRO A 129 13.10 8.93 -5.91
C PRO A 129 12.25 8.43 -4.73
N ILE A 130 11.19 9.15 -4.36
CA ILE A 130 10.23 8.70 -3.32
C ILE A 130 8.85 8.42 -3.92
N THR A 131 8.30 7.26 -3.59
CA THR A 131 6.95 6.85 -4.00
C THR A 131 5.88 7.42 -3.06
N GLY A 132 6.09 7.27 -1.76
CA GLY A 132 5.15 7.65 -0.70
C GLY A 132 5.76 7.53 0.70
N ILE A 133 4.96 7.90 1.70
CA ILE A 133 5.27 7.72 3.13
C ILE A 133 4.50 6.51 3.64
N VAL A 134 5.10 5.78 4.56
CA VAL A 134 4.49 4.64 5.26
C VAL A 134 4.64 4.83 6.77
N THR A 135 3.66 4.42 7.55
CA THR A 135 3.66 4.52 9.03
C THR A 135 3.79 3.16 9.73
N SER A 136 4.07 2.14 8.93
CA SER A 136 4.37 0.76 9.36
C SER A 136 5.67 0.28 8.71
N PRO A 137 6.34 -0.74 9.31
CA PRO A 137 7.39 -1.47 8.62
C PRO A 137 6.93 -2.00 7.27
N VAL A 138 7.89 -2.20 6.36
CA VAL A 138 7.61 -2.60 4.97
C VAL A 138 8.27 -3.92 4.65
N MET A 139 7.49 -4.85 4.09
CA MET A 139 8.04 -6.07 3.51
C MET A 139 8.56 -5.81 2.09
N ARG A 140 9.78 -6.27 1.84
CA ARG A 140 10.48 -6.21 0.55
C ARG A 140 10.26 -7.46 -0.29
N GLY A 141 10.67 -7.43 -1.55
CA GLY A 141 10.40 -8.49 -2.54
C GLY A 141 10.94 -9.87 -2.17
N ASP A 142 12.01 -9.91 -1.37
CA ASP A 142 12.68 -11.11 -0.86
C ASP A 142 12.12 -11.63 0.48
N GLY A 143 11.16 -10.93 1.09
CA GLY A 143 10.64 -11.21 2.43
C GLY A 143 11.48 -10.62 3.56
N SER A 144 12.52 -9.84 3.27
CA SER A 144 13.17 -8.96 4.25
C SER A 144 12.24 -7.80 4.63
N ILE A 145 12.50 -7.18 5.78
CA ILE A 145 11.60 -6.18 6.36
C ILE A 145 12.40 -4.94 6.74
N HIS A 146 11.96 -3.78 6.24
CA HIS A 146 12.46 -2.47 6.65
C HIS A 146 11.63 -2.01 7.86
N ASN A 147 12.22 -2.09 9.06
CA ASN A 147 11.54 -1.80 10.35
C ASN A 147 12.22 -0.68 11.18
N TRP A 148 13.00 0.20 10.54
CA TRP A 148 13.61 1.37 11.17
C TRP A 148 13.20 2.68 10.47
N PRO A 149 13.02 3.80 11.21
CA PRO A 149 12.62 5.08 10.61
C PRO A 149 13.56 5.53 9.49
N GLY A 150 13.00 6.20 8.48
CA GLY A 150 13.74 6.74 7.34
C GLY A 150 13.47 6.04 6.01
N TYR A 151 14.25 6.39 5.00
CA TYR A 151 14.05 5.96 3.61
C TYR A 151 14.57 4.54 3.34
N ASP A 152 13.76 3.75 2.65
CA ASP A 152 14.17 2.47 2.06
C ASP A 152 14.42 2.60 0.54
N PRO A 153 15.66 2.43 0.04
CA PRO A 153 15.95 2.52 -1.38
C PRO A 153 15.28 1.46 -2.26
N GLU A 154 14.97 0.27 -1.73
CA GLU A 154 14.40 -0.82 -2.51
C GLU A 154 12.91 -0.58 -2.80
N THR A 155 12.12 -0.31 -1.76
CA THR A 155 10.68 -0.02 -1.88
C THR A 155 10.38 1.44 -2.25
N ARG A 156 11.38 2.33 -2.11
CA ARG A 156 11.29 3.78 -2.34
C ARG A 156 10.25 4.48 -1.45
N THR A 157 9.99 3.92 -0.27
CA THR A 157 9.12 4.51 0.74
C THR A 157 9.93 5.12 1.88
N TYR A 158 9.40 6.18 2.49
CA TYR A 158 9.93 6.74 3.73
C TYR A 158 9.11 6.22 4.91
N TYR A 159 9.73 5.44 5.80
CA TYR A 159 9.09 4.95 7.01
C TYR A 159 9.09 6.05 8.10
N ALA A 160 7.90 6.57 8.36
CA ALA A 160 7.60 7.64 9.32
C ALA A 160 6.89 7.11 10.58
N GLY A 161 7.30 5.94 11.08
CA GLY A 161 6.80 5.37 12.33
C GLY A 161 7.92 4.70 13.13
N SER A 162 7.60 4.29 14.35
CA SER A 162 8.54 3.72 15.33
C SER A 162 8.25 2.27 15.73
N LEU A 163 7.16 1.69 15.20
CA LEU A 163 6.72 0.33 15.52
C LEU A 163 7.73 -0.73 15.06
N ARG A 164 8.28 -1.47 16.02
CA ARG A 164 9.04 -2.69 15.77
C ARG A 164 8.12 -3.90 15.84
N LEU A 165 8.37 -4.89 14.98
CA LEU A 165 7.61 -6.14 14.89
C LEU A 165 8.57 -7.30 15.15
N ASP A 166 8.17 -8.24 16.01
CA ASP A 166 8.93 -9.45 16.29
C ASP A 166 8.47 -10.58 15.35
N ILE A 167 9.06 -10.61 14.16
CA ILE A 167 8.69 -11.54 13.09
C ILE A 167 9.76 -12.62 12.98
N PRO A 168 9.44 -13.90 13.27
CA PRO A 168 10.37 -15.02 13.17
C PRO A 168 11.20 -15.00 11.88
N GLU A 169 12.44 -15.48 11.93
CA GLU A 169 13.29 -15.54 10.74
C GLU A 169 12.72 -16.50 9.68
N LYS A 170 12.21 -17.65 10.12
CA LYS A 170 11.76 -18.77 9.27
C LYS A 170 10.37 -19.27 9.68
N PRO A 171 9.31 -18.44 9.56
CA PRO A 171 7.96 -18.85 9.88
C PRO A 171 7.48 -19.96 8.93
N THR A 172 6.69 -20.86 9.48
CA THR A 172 6.15 -22.06 8.86
C THR A 172 4.74 -21.84 8.32
N LYS A 173 4.18 -22.87 7.66
CA LYS A 173 2.79 -22.85 7.20
C LYS A 173 1.82 -22.88 8.39
N GLU A 174 2.20 -23.60 9.43
CA GLU A 174 1.48 -23.77 10.68
C GLU A 174 1.37 -22.42 11.40
N ASP A 175 2.47 -21.67 11.52
CA ASP A 175 2.50 -20.30 12.06
C ASP A 175 1.59 -19.36 11.27
N ALA A 176 1.66 -19.39 9.93
CA ALA A 176 0.78 -18.60 9.07
C ALA A 176 -0.72 -18.91 9.32
N GLY A 177 -1.05 -20.18 9.54
CA GLY A 177 -2.40 -20.60 9.89
C GLY A 177 -2.82 -20.20 11.31
N GLU A 178 -1.90 -20.12 12.25
CA GLU A 178 -2.14 -19.62 13.61
C GLU A 178 -2.39 -18.12 13.61
N CYS A 179 -1.57 -17.34 12.90
CA CYS A 179 -1.78 -15.91 12.67
C CYS A 179 -3.13 -15.61 12.01
N ALA A 180 -3.52 -16.40 11.01
CA ALA A 180 -4.85 -16.30 10.39
C ALA A 180 -5.99 -16.59 11.39
N ARG A 181 -5.85 -17.64 12.20
CA ARG A 181 -6.83 -18.00 13.25
C ARG A 181 -6.91 -16.95 14.36
N TYR A 182 -5.79 -16.34 14.75
CA TYR A 182 -5.75 -15.25 15.73
C TYR A 182 -6.54 -14.03 15.25
N ILE A 183 -6.23 -13.51 14.05
CA ILE A 183 -6.98 -12.37 13.46
C ILE A 183 -8.46 -12.71 13.29
N LEU A 184 -8.80 -13.94 12.89
CA LEU A 184 -10.19 -14.39 12.75
C LEU A 184 -10.93 -14.38 14.09
N ASN A 185 -10.30 -14.90 15.15
CA ASN A 185 -10.93 -15.10 16.45
C ASN A 185 -10.93 -13.85 17.33
N GLU A 186 -10.00 -12.92 17.13
CA GLU A 186 -9.93 -11.67 17.89
C GLU A 186 -10.61 -10.50 17.19
N VAL A 187 -10.32 -10.28 15.89
CA VAL A 187 -10.78 -9.08 15.17
C VAL A 187 -12.07 -9.35 14.39
N LEU A 188 -12.15 -10.49 13.71
CA LEU A 188 -13.25 -10.74 12.74
C LEU A 188 -14.43 -11.54 13.32
N TYR A 189 -14.33 -12.01 14.56
CA TYR A 189 -15.26 -12.96 15.16
C TYR A 189 -16.73 -12.49 15.20
N ASP A 190 -16.96 -11.26 15.66
CA ASP A 190 -18.31 -10.70 15.82
C ASP A 190 -18.86 -10.01 14.56
N PHE A 191 -18.10 -9.96 13.47
CA PHE A 191 -18.55 -9.32 12.25
C PHE A 191 -19.61 -10.19 11.54
N PRO A 192 -20.78 -9.62 11.20
CA PRO A 192 -21.88 -10.38 10.66
C PRO A 192 -21.72 -10.57 9.15
N PHE A 193 -20.75 -11.39 8.72
CA PHE A 193 -20.54 -11.67 7.30
C PHE A 193 -21.73 -12.43 6.70
N ALA A 194 -22.15 -12.03 5.50
CA ALA A 194 -23.23 -12.71 4.78
C ALA A 194 -22.79 -14.04 4.14
N ASP A 195 -21.48 -14.18 3.88
CA ASP A 195 -20.87 -15.37 3.29
C ASP A 195 -19.38 -15.49 3.70
N GLU A 196 -18.81 -16.69 3.56
CA GLU A 196 -17.39 -16.95 3.87
C GLU A 196 -16.42 -16.21 2.92
N ALA A 197 -16.87 -15.90 1.69
CA ALA A 197 -16.07 -15.12 0.75
C ALA A 197 -15.84 -13.68 1.24
N SER A 198 -16.84 -13.06 1.87
CA SER A 198 -16.76 -11.74 2.46
C SER A 198 -15.77 -11.69 3.62
N LYS A 199 -15.76 -12.75 4.45
CA LYS A 199 -14.77 -12.93 5.53
C LYS A 199 -13.34 -13.07 4.98
N ALA A 200 -13.13 -13.92 3.98
CA ALA A 200 -11.84 -14.06 3.30
C ALA A 200 -11.40 -12.78 2.58
N ASN A 201 -12.35 -12.02 2.04
CA ASN A 201 -12.11 -10.74 1.39
C ASN A 201 -11.68 -9.63 2.39
N VAL A 202 -12.01 -9.71 3.69
CA VAL A 202 -11.42 -8.81 4.71
C VAL A 202 -9.93 -9.10 4.91
N PHE A 203 -9.54 -10.38 4.99
CA PHE A 203 -8.12 -10.73 5.00
C PHE A 203 -7.41 -10.27 3.72
N ALA A 204 -8.08 -10.37 2.57
CA ALA A 204 -7.55 -9.82 1.32
C ALA A 204 -7.32 -8.31 1.42
N ALA A 205 -8.22 -7.56 2.05
CA ALA A 205 -8.06 -6.12 2.27
C ALA A 205 -6.86 -5.79 3.17
N LEU A 206 -6.72 -6.47 4.32
CA LEU A 206 -5.55 -6.35 5.21
C LEU A 206 -4.24 -6.65 4.47
N LEU A 207 -4.19 -7.81 3.79
CA LEU A 207 -3.02 -8.24 3.04
C LEU A 207 -2.68 -7.28 1.88
N THR A 208 -3.66 -6.68 1.22
CA THR A 208 -3.44 -5.77 0.09
C THR A 208 -2.60 -4.55 0.48
N VAL A 209 -2.78 -4.03 1.69
CA VAL A 209 -2.03 -2.85 2.16
C VAL A 209 -0.59 -3.24 2.51
N VAL A 210 -0.39 -4.30 3.31
CA VAL A 210 0.95 -4.72 3.75
C VAL A 210 1.79 -5.34 2.62
N THR A 211 1.15 -5.95 1.61
CA THR A 211 1.82 -6.54 0.44
C THR A 211 1.86 -5.62 -0.78
N LYS A 212 1.54 -4.32 -0.64
CA LYS A 212 1.44 -3.41 -1.80
C LYS A 212 2.73 -3.34 -2.64
N ASN A 213 3.90 -3.51 -2.01
CA ASN A 213 5.20 -3.55 -2.68
C ASN A 213 5.56 -4.92 -3.30
N LEU A 214 4.87 -5.99 -2.90
CA LEU A 214 4.98 -7.33 -3.51
C LEU A 214 4.05 -7.49 -4.73
N VAL A 215 2.87 -6.88 -4.69
CA VAL A 215 1.91 -6.90 -5.78
C VAL A 215 2.37 -5.95 -6.89
N ASN A 216 3.15 -6.48 -7.84
CA ASN A 216 3.60 -5.75 -9.02
C ASN A 216 2.46 -5.57 -10.04
N GLY A 217 1.37 -4.93 -9.64
CA GLY A 217 0.15 -4.77 -10.43
C GLY A 217 -0.83 -3.76 -9.84
N ASN A 218 -1.98 -3.65 -10.48
CA ASN A 218 -3.10 -2.85 -9.99
C ASN A 218 -3.75 -3.52 -8.77
N THR A 219 -4.37 -2.72 -7.91
CA THR A 219 -5.16 -3.18 -6.75
C THR A 219 -6.63 -2.82 -6.95
N PRO A 220 -7.58 -3.76 -6.86
CA PRO A 220 -9.00 -3.51 -7.08
C PRO A 220 -9.62 -2.73 -5.91
N LEU A 221 -10.80 -2.18 -6.15
CA LEU A 221 -11.60 -1.49 -5.14
C LEU A 221 -12.20 -2.47 -4.13
N CYS A 222 -12.02 -2.20 -2.84
CA CYS A 222 -12.69 -2.93 -1.77
C CYS A 222 -14.08 -2.34 -1.52
N LEU A 223 -15.14 -3.10 -1.81
CA LEU A 223 -16.51 -2.71 -1.50
C LEU A 223 -16.96 -3.34 -0.19
N VAL A 224 -17.25 -2.53 0.83
CA VAL A 224 -17.79 -3.00 2.10
C VAL A 224 -19.24 -2.56 2.24
N ASP A 225 -20.15 -3.50 2.06
CA ASP A 225 -21.57 -3.26 1.83
C ASP A 225 -22.42 -3.90 2.93
N LYS A 226 -23.53 -3.26 3.29
CA LYS A 226 -24.45 -3.67 4.37
C LYS A 226 -25.90 -3.31 4.03
N PRO A 227 -26.92 -4.04 4.53
CA PRO A 227 -28.32 -3.66 4.38
C PRO A 227 -28.68 -2.29 4.97
N GLN A 228 -28.02 -1.91 6.07
CA GLN A 228 -28.40 -0.77 6.91
C GLN A 228 -27.24 -0.29 7.80
N ALA A 229 -27.35 0.95 8.29
CA ALA A 229 -26.41 1.55 9.24
C ALA A 229 -26.25 0.73 10.53
N GLY A 230 -25.15 0.96 11.27
CA GLY A 230 -24.82 0.21 12.49
C GLY A 230 -24.29 -1.22 12.29
N THR A 231 -24.29 -1.76 11.06
CA THR A 231 -23.84 -3.15 10.79
C THR A 231 -22.32 -3.34 10.82
N GLY A 232 -21.51 -2.27 10.79
CA GLY A 232 -20.04 -2.34 10.95
C GLY A 232 -19.18 -2.12 9.70
N ALA A 233 -19.73 -1.75 8.53
CA ALA A 233 -18.90 -1.59 7.31
C ALA A 233 -17.77 -0.55 7.44
N SER A 234 -18.07 0.65 7.95
CA SER A 234 -17.07 1.71 8.17
C SER A 234 -16.04 1.29 9.23
N LEU A 235 -16.46 0.50 10.24
CA LEU A 235 -15.58 -0.08 11.26
C LEU A 235 -14.56 -1.07 10.66
N ILE A 236 -14.92 -1.86 9.64
CA ILE A 236 -13.96 -2.71 8.92
C ILE A 236 -12.88 -1.85 8.26
N ALA A 237 -13.27 -0.79 7.55
CA ALA A 237 -12.33 0.09 6.85
C ALA A 237 -11.39 0.82 7.84
N GLU A 238 -11.93 1.26 8.98
CA GLU A 238 -11.16 1.84 10.08
C GLU A 238 -10.18 0.84 10.71
N ILE A 239 -10.60 -0.39 11.02
CA ILE A 239 -9.72 -1.43 11.59
C ILE A 239 -8.60 -1.81 10.61
N VAL A 240 -8.90 -1.93 9.32
CA VAL A 240 -7.89 -2.20 8.30
C VAL A 240 -6.86 -1.07 8.23
N ALA A 241 -7.29 0.19 8.36
CA ALA A 241 -6.39 1.33 8.48
C ALA A 241 -5.59 1.32 9.78
N GLU A 242 -6.23 1.13 10.93
CA GLU A 242 -5.55 1.12 12.23
C GLU A 242 -4.46 0.04 12.29
N ILE A 243 -4.73 -1.19 11.84
CA ILE A 243 -3.71 -2.24 11.77
C ILE A 243 -2.59 -1.84 10.81
N ALA A 244 -2.93 -1.44 9.57
CA ALA A 244 -1.93 -1.26 8.51
C ALA A 244 -1.15 0.07 8.57
N THR A 245 -1.70 1.13 9.18
CA THR A 245 -1.11 2.49 9.24
C THR A 245 -1.04 3.08 10.64
N GLY A 246 -1.72 2.53 11.66
CA GLY A 246 -1.67 3.03 13.04
C GLY A 246 -2.38 4.36 13.26
N THR A 247 -3.26 4.68 12.31
CA THR A 247 -4.15 5.83 12.33
C THR A 247 -5.45 5.40 11.64
N GLY A 248 -6.57 5.94 12.12
CA GLY A 248 -7.84 5.81 11.42
C GLY A 248 -7.75 6.33 9.97
N ALA A 249 -8.54 5.72 9.09
CA ALA A 249 -8.51 6.05 7.66
C ALA A 249 -8.92 7.51 7.40
N CYS A 250 -8.35 8.14 6.37
CA CYS A 250 -8.93 9.36 5.81
C CYS A 250 -10.26 9.01 5.13
N MET A 251 -11.35 9.27 5.85
CA MET A 251 -12.73 9.11 5.37
C MET A 251 -13.10 10.34 4.53
N GLU A 252 -13.22 10.15 3.21
CA GLU A 252 -13.64 11.19 2.26
C GLU A 252 -15.06 10.87 1.75
N THR A 253 -15.83 11.89 1.36
CA THR A 253 -17.15 11.66 0.74
C THR A 253 -17.00 11.31 -0.74
N CYS A 254 -17.82 10.41 -1.27
CA CYS A 254 -17.91 10.13 -2.71
C CYS A 254 -18.25 11.40 -3.52
N PRO A 255 -17.45 11.81 -4.52
CA PRO A 255 -17.79 12.93 -5.39
C PRO A 255 -18.98 12.65 -6.34
N ASP A 256 -19.78 13.69 -6.63
CA ASP A 256 -20.98 13.58 -7.45
C ASP A 256 -20.72 13.66 -8.98
N SER A 257 -19.59 14.23 -9.40
CA SER A 257 -19.30 14.48 -10.82
C SER A 257 -17.90 14.03 -11.28
N ASP A 258 -17.77 13.67 -12.56
CA ASP A 258 -16.50 13.24 -13.17
C ASP A 258 -15.36 14.26 -12.98
N GLU A 259 -15.67 15.55 -12.96
CA GLU A 259 -14.67 16.60 -12.71
C GLU A 259 -14.28 16.72 -11.24
N GLU A 260 -15.18 16.48 -10.29
CA GLU A 260 -14.83 16.42 -8.87
C GLU A 260 -14.06 15.15 -8.54
N TRP A 261 -14.42 14.01 -9.12
CA TRP A 261 -13.62 12.78 -9.07
C TRP A 261 -12.19 13.03 -9.56
N ARG A 262 -12.03 13.67 -10.73
CA ARG A 262 -10.72 14.00 -11.28
C ARG A 262 -9.89 14.85 -10.31
N LYS A 263 -10.49 15.90 -9.73
CA LYS A 263 -9.83 16.79 -8.76
C LYS A 263 -9.48 16.09 -7.45
N SER A 264 -10.42 15.31 -6.92
CA SER A 264 -10.26 14.58 -5.66
C SER A 264 -9.15 13.53 -5.76
N ILE A 265 -9.17 12.69 -6.79
CA ILE A 265 -8.11 11.70 -7.07
C ILE A 265 -6.74 12.38 -7.16
N THR A 266 -6.61 13.47 -7.94
CA THR A 266 -5.35 14.20 -8.06
C THR A 266 -4.87 14.74 -6.70
N SER A 267 -5.75 15.38 -5.92
CA SER A 267 -5.44 15.90 -4.57
C SER A 267 -4.98 14.80 -3.60
N ILE A 268 -5.71 13.68 -3.57
CA ILE A 268 -5.42 12.53 -2.70
C ILE A 268 -4.07 11.90 -3.08
N LEU A 269 -3.82 11.63 -4.36
CA LEU A 269 -2.56 11.02 -4.80
C LEU A 269 -1.34 11.95 -4.64
N MET A 270 -1.54 13.27 -4.65
CA MET A 270 -0.50 14.23 -4.27
C MET A 270 -0.05 14.05 -2.81
N ARG A 271 -0.99 13.84 -1.87
CA ARG A 271 -0.64 13.48 -0.48
C ARG A 271 0.09 12.13 -0.40
N GLY A 272 -0.31 11.17 -1.23
CA GLY A 272 0.28 9.83 -1.32
C GLY A 272 -0.04 8.88 -0.16
N PRO A 273 -1.31 8.75 0.28
CA PRO A 273 -1.69 7.85 1.38
C PRO A 273 -1.61 6.37 0.98
N GLN A 274 -1.45 5.49 1.96
CA GLN A 274 -1.50 4.03 1.76
C GLN A 274 -2.94 3.51 1.57
N ILE A 275 -3.92 4.14 2.23
CA ILE A 275 -5.34 3.77 2.22
C ILE A 275 -6.20 5.01 1.95
N VAL A 276 -7.26 4.85 1.16
CA VAL A 276 -8.30 5.85 0.95
C VAL A 276 -9.65 5.18 1.16
N VAL A 277 -10.48 5.74 2.04
CA VAL A 277 -11.84 5.23 2.28
C VAL A 277 -12.85 6.28 1.86
N LEU A 278 -13.76 5.87 0.99
CA LEU A 278 -14.88 6.69 0.56
C LEU A 278 -16.13 6.23 1.30
N ASP A 279 -16.53 6.96 2.35
CA ASP A 279 -17.57 6.51 3.26
C ASP A 279 -18.97 7.04 2.92
N ASN A 280 -19.96 6.29 3.40
CA ASN A 280 -21.37 6.59 3.32
C ASN A 280 -21.85 6.91 1.89
N LEU A 281 -21.48 6.07 0.92
CA LEU A 281 -22.10 6.10 -0.40
C LEU A 281 -23.62 5.88 -0.27
N THR A 282 -24.39 6.87 -0.69
CA THR A 282 -25.87 6.91 -0.60
C THR A 282 -26.56 6.26 -1.79
N ASP A 283 -25.94 6.30 -2.96
CA ASP A 283 -26.54 6.00 -4.27
C ASP A 283 -25.65 5.07 -5.11
N THR A 284 -25.96 4.93 -6.40
CA THR A 284 -25.20 4.10 -7.34
C THR A 284 -23.77 4.62 -7.58
N LEU A 285 -22.75 3.79 -7.31
CA LEU A 285 -21.36 4.08 -7.66
C LEU A 285 -21.17 4.04 -9.18
N LYS A 286 -21.16 5.22 -9.80
CA LYS A 286 -20.86 5.40 -11.22
C LYS A 286 -19.66 6.32 -11.41
N ALA A 287 -18.46 5.77 -11.23
CA ALA A 287 -17.21 6.53 -11.27
C ALA A 287 -16.26 6.05 -12.39
N PRO A 288 -16.42 6.54 -13.64
CA PRO A 288 -15.51 6.25 -14.76
C PRO A 288 -14.06 6.67 -14.48
N LYS A 289 -13.86 7.77 -13.74
CA LYS A 289 -12.54 8.30 -13.38
C LYS A 289 -11.85 7.46 -12.30
N LEU A 290 -12.57 7.07 -11.25
CA LEU A 290 -12.08 6.09 -10.28
C LEU A 290 -11.74 4.77 -10.97
N SER A 291 -12.64 4.28 -11.84
CA SER A 291 -12.38 3.10 -12.66
C SER A 291 -11.05 3.23 -13.41
N GLN A 292 -10.89 4.29 -14.22
CA GLN A 292 -9.67 4.56 -15.00
C GLN A 292 -8.40 4.51 -14.13
N MET A 293 -8.43 5.19 -12.98
CA MET A 293 -7.33 5.22 -12.02
C MET A 293 -7.02 3.83 -11.43
N LEU A 294 -8.02 3.03 -11.04
CA LEU A 294 -7.80 1.68 -10.48
C LEU A 294 -7.04 0.75 -11.42
N THR A 295 -7.13 0.94 -12.74
CA THR A 295 -6.39 0.13 -13.74
C THR A 295 -5.08 0.75 -14.23
N ALA A 296 -4.68 1.91 -13.69
CA ALA A 296 -3.50 2.63 -14.13
C ALA A 296 -2.45 2.68 -13.00
N ARG A 297 -1.20 2.34 -13.31
CA ARG A 297 -0.07 2.50 -12.36
C ARG A 297 0.27 3.96 -12.08
N THR A 298 -0.02 4.84 -13.04
CA THR A 298 0.25 6.28 -12.98
C THR A 298 -1.02 7.03 -13.36
N TRP A 299 -1.36 8.04 -12.56
CA TRP A 299 -2.44 8.97 -12.80
C TRP A 299 -1.87 10.28 -13.36
N SER A 300 -2.20 10.60 -14.60
CA SER A 300 -1.74 11.79 -15.31
C SER A 300 -2.87 12.81 -15.42
N ASP A 301 -2.70 14.01 -14.87
CA ASP A 301 -3.73 15.05 -14.88
C ASP A 301 -3.13 16.47 -14.86
N ARG A 302 -3.93 17.48 -15.28
CA ARG A 302 -3.57 18.90 -15.17
C ARG A 302 -3.87 19.41 -13.76
N LEU A 303 -2.84 19.93 -13.10
CA LEU A 303 -2.93 20.53 -11.77
C LEU A 303 -3.89 21.73 -11.76
N LEU A 304 -4.72 21.84 -10.73
CA LEU A 304 -5.70 22.92 -10.62
C LEU A 304 -5.03 24.30 -10.55
N GLY A 305 -5.58 25.27 -11.29
CA GLY A 305 -5.07 26.63 -11.37
C GLY A 305 -3.74 26.79 -12.13
N GLN A 306 -3.16 25.71 -12.68
CA GLN A 306 -1.88 25.75 -13.38
C GLN A 306 -1.98 25.03 -14.74
N ASN A 307 -1.24 25.50 -15.75
CA ASN A 307 -1.15 24.78 -17.03
C ASN A 307 0.01 23.75 -17.03
N ARG A 308 0.09 22.95 -15.96
CA ARG A 308 1.11 21.91 -15.76
C ARG A 308 0.41 20.54 -15.62
N ILE A 309 0.92 19.54 -16.32
CA ILE A 309 0.55 18.14 -16.13
C ILE A 309 1.47 17.54 -15.07
N ILE A 310 0.93 16.69 -14.20
CA ILE A 310 1.67 15.90 -13.22
C ILE A 310 1.32 14.43 -13.35
N ASP A 311 2.32 13.57 -13.15
CA ASP A 311 2.22 12.11 -13.24
C ASP A 311 2.41 11.51 -11.85
N LEU A 312 1.32 11.10 -11.20
CA LEU A 312 1.29 10.62 -9.81
C LEU A 312 1.24 9.09 -9.76
N PRO A 313 2.06 8.40 -8.94
CA PRO A 313 1.98 6.95 -8.79
C PRO A 313 0.73 6.55 -8.01
N GLN A 314 -0.05 5.61 -8.53
CA GLN A 314 -1.24 5.07 -7.87
C GLN A 314 -0.86 3.92 -6.93
N THR A 315 -0.55 4.28 -5.69
CA THR A 315 -0.12 3.34 -4.64
C THR A 315 -1.11 3.17 -3.49
N ALA A 316 -2.19 3.95 -3.45
CA ALA A 316 -3.23 3.81 -2.46
C ALA A 316 -4.09 2.55 -2.70
N THR A 317 -4.49 1.88 -1.63
CA THR A 317 -5.59 0.90 -1.64
C THR A 317 -6.91 1.64 -1.38
N TRP A 318 -7.91 1.41 -2.23
CA TRP A 318 -9.17 2.15 -2.18
C TRP A 318 -10.29 1.28 -1.62
N PHE A 319 -11.11 1.90 -0.77
CA PHE A 319 -12.30 1.32 -0.15
C PHE A 319 -13.51 2.21 -0.44
N VAL A 320 -14.67 1.60 -0.62
CA VAL A 320 -15.98 2.27 -0.57
C VAL A 320 -16.86 1.54 0.43
N THR A 321 -17.48 2.30 1.33
CA THR A 321 -18.44 1.82 2.33
C THR A 321 -19.81 2.45 2.07
N GLY A 322 -20.90 1.68 2.20
CA GLY A 322 -22.24 2.16 1.84
C GLY A 322 -23.35 1.20 2.25
N ASN A 323 -24.60 1.55 1.92
CA ASN A 323 -25.79 0.72 2.22
C ASN A 323 -26.40 0.18 0.92
N ASN A 324 -26.44 -1.14 0.74
CA ASN A 324 -26.91 -1.83 -0.48
C ASN A 324 -26.34 -1.21 -1.77
N ILE A 325 -25.01 -1.07 -1.79
CA ILE A 325 -24.27 -0.38 -2.85
C ILE A 325 -24.70 -0.91 -4.23
N GLN A 326 -25.29 -0.04 -5.04
CA GLN A 326 -25.52 -0.31 -6.46
C GLN A 326 -24.28 0.11 -7.24
N LEU A 327 -23.88 -0.69 -8.23
CA LEU A 327 -22.71 -0.42 -9.08
C LEU A 327 -23.18 -0.18 -10.51
N ALA A 328 -22.58 0.78 -11.21
CA ALA A 328 -22.88 1.03 -12.61
C ALA A 328 -21.65 1.12 -13.49
N GLY A 329 -21.76 0.55 -14.69
CA GLY A 329 -20.69 0.51 -15.68
C GLY A 329 -19.51 -0.34 -15.20
N ASP A 330 -18.30 0.16 -15.41
CA ASP A 330 -17.10 -0.68 -15.39
C ASP A 330 -16.52 -0.96 -14.00
N ILE A 331 -17.10 -0.39 -12.94
CA ILE A 331 -16.54 -0.45 -11.59
C ILE A 331 -16.71 -1.84 -10.93
N ALA A 332 -17.78 -2.57 -11.27
CA ALA A 332 -18.06 -3.88 -10.67
C ALA A 332 -16.94 -4.89 -10.93
N ARG A 333 -16.48 -5.01 -12.18
CA ARG A 333 -15.32 -5.87 -12.53
C ARG A 333 -13.96 -5.36 -12.07
N ARG A 334 -13.90 -4.15 -11.48
CA ARG A 334 -12.71 -3.53 -10.87
C ARG A 334 -12.76 -3.58 -9.34
N SER A 335 -13.71 -4.34 -8.79
CA SER A 335 -14.01 -4.39 -7.35
C SER A 335 -14.07 -5.83 -6.83
N TYR A 336 -13.96 -5.98 -5.50
CA TYR A 336 -14.29 -7.20 -4.76
C TYR A 336 -15.18 -6.85 -3.56
N TRP A 337 -15.96 -7.82 -3.07
CA TRP A 337 -17.13 -7.55 -2.23
C TRP A 337 -17.04 -8.18 -0.84
N ILE A 338 -17.23 -7.37 0.18
CA ILE A 338 -17.40 -7.76 1.57
C ILE A 338 -18.84 -7.38 1.95
N ARG A 339 -19.74 -8.35 1.99
CA ARG A 339 -21.14 -8.14 2.38
C ARG A 339 -21.33 -8.51 3.84
N LEU A 340 -21.84 -7.55 4.61
CA LEU A 340 -22.28 -7.75 5.99
C LEU A 340 -23.80 -7.84 6.05
N ASN A 341 -24.36 -8.72 6.88
CA ASN A 341 -25.78 -8.78 7.18
C ASN A 341 -26.01 -9.30 8.61
N ALA A 342 -26.40 -8.43 9.53
CA ALA A 342 -26.66 -8.79 10.93
C ALA A 342 -27.97 -9.56 11.16
N GLY A 343 -28.85 -9.72 10.16
CA GLY A 343 -30.12 -10.46 10.28
C GLY A 343 -31.16 -9.88 11.26
N VAL A 344 -30.90 -8.71 11.83
CA VAL A 344 -31.75 -8.03 12.84
C VAL A 344 -32.13 -6.63 12.38
N ALA A 345 -33.26 -6.10 12.86
CA ALA A 345 -33.78 -4.79 12.45
C ALA A 345 -32.98 -3.59 13.00
N GLN A 346 -32.22 -3.76 14.09
CA GLN A 346 -31.43 -2.69 14.73
C GLN A 346 -30.02 -3.19 15.09
N PRO A 347 -29.09 -3.31 14.12
CA PRO A 347 -27.77 -3.91 14.36
C PRO A 347 -26.91 -3.20 15.40
N TRP A 348 -27.16 -1.91 15.62
CA TRP A 348 -26.48 -1.08 16.63
C TRP A 348 -26.91 -1.37 18.08
N LEU A 349 -27.93 -2.20 18.29
CA LEU A 349 -28.35 -2.70 19.62
C LEU A 349 -27.88 -4.14 19.89
N ARG A 350 -26.93 -4.66 19.10
CA ARG A 350 -26.28 -5.94 19.40
C ARG A 350 -25.43 -5.80 20.66
N GLU A 351 -25.40 -6.87 21.45
CA GLU A 351 -24.61 -6.99 22.67
C GLU A 351 -23.81 -8.30 22.65
N GLY A 352 -22.96 -8.53 23.65
CA GLY A 352 -22.17 -9.76 23.77
C GLY A 352 -20.94 -9.84 22.87
N PHE A 353 -20.48 -8.70 22.33
CA PHE A 353 -19.20 -8.60 21.62
C PHE A 353 -18.04 -9.08 22.49
N LYS A 354 -17.10 -9.81 21.88
CA LYS A 354 -15.90 -10.32 22.55
C LYS A 354 -15.03 -9.19 23.11
N HIS A 355 -14.88 -8.11 22.33
CA HIS A 355 -14.19 -6.89 22.73
C HIS A 355 -15.20 -5.74 22.83
N HIS A 356 -15.33 -5.14 24.01
CA HIS A 356 -16.31 -4.06 24.25
C HIS A 356 -15.99 -2.80 23.42
N ASP A 357 -14.71 -2.42 23.36
CA ASP A 357 -14.19 -1.47 22.39
C ASP A 357 -13.12 -2.16 21.53
N LEU A 358 -13.57 -2.63 20.37
CA LEU A 358 -12.69 -3.28 19.39
C LEU A 358 -11.65 -2.31 18.81
N LYS A 359 -11.91 -0.99 18.76
CA LYS A 359 -10.94 -0.02 18.21
C LYS A 359 -9.78 0.16 19.18
N ALA A 360 -10.07 0.38 20.46
CA ALA A 360 -9.07 0.45 21.51
C ALA A 360 -8.23 -0.84 21.56
N TRP A 361 -8.89 -2.01 21.55
CA TRP A 361 -8.20 -3.29 21.56
C TRP A 361 -7.28 -3.49 20.33
N VAL A 362 -7.74 -3.13 19.13
CA VAL A 362 -6.93 -3.20 17.90
C VAL A 362 -5.74 -2.24 17.95
N HIS A 363 -5.89 -1.05 18.53
CA HIS A 363 -4.80 -0.09 18.71
C HIS A 363 -3.73 -0.63 19.68
N GLU A 364 -4.14 -1.19 20.81
CA GLU A 364 -3.26 -1.80 21.81
C GLU A 364 -2.52 -3.04 21.28
N ASN A 365 -3.23 -3.93 20.56
CA ASN A 365 -2.69 -5.20 20.04
C ASN A 365 -2.17 -5.06 18.59
N ARG A 366 -1.97 -3.82 18.13
CA ARG A 366 -1.59 -3.49 16.74
C ARG A 366 -0.31 -4.19 16.30
N ALA A 367 0.69 -4.26 17.17
CA ALA A 367 1.97 -4.89 16.91
C ALA A 367 1.81 -6.37 16.56
N ASP A 368 0.98 -7.09 17.31
CA ASP A 368 0.76 -8.53 17.15
C ASP A 368 -0.09 -8.83 15.91
N LEU A 369 -1.10 -8.01 15.63
CA LEU A 369 -1.93 -8.10 14.43
C LEU A 369 -1.10 -7.86 13.16
N LEU A 370 -0.22 -6.87 13.16
CA LEU A 370 0.66 -6.59 12.02
C LEU A 370 1.76 -7.65 11.88
N THR A 371 2.32 -8.13 12.99
CA THR A 371 3.24 -9.28 13.03
C THR A 371 2.60 -10.52 12.42
N CYS A 372 1.34 -10.83 12.78
CA CYS A 372 0.58 -11.94 12.21
C CYS A 372 0.43 -11.84 10.69
N LEU A 373 0.08 -10.66 10.16
CA LEU A 373 0.00 -10.43 8.72
C LEU A 373 1.36 -10.65 8.04
N PHE A 374 2.46 -10.17 8.65
CA PHE A 374 3.80 -10.34 8.09
C PHE A 374 4.28 -11.81 8.16
N VAL A 375 3.96 -12.54 9.22
CA VAL A 375 4.23 -13.99 9.33
C VAL A 375 3.54 -14.76 8.21
N MET A 376 2.26 -14.49 7.95
CA MET A 376 1.49 -15.10 6.85
C MET A 376 2.19 -14.90 5.49
N VAL A 377 2.64 -13.68 5.20
CA VAL A 377 3.27 -13.35 3.91
C VAL A 377 4.69 -13.93 3.83
N LYS A 378 5.51 -13.77 4.87
CA LYS A 378 6.91 -14.23 4.90
C LYS A 378 7.01 -15.74 4.80
N ALA A 379 6.14 -16.48 5.48
CA ALA A 379 6.08 -17.94 5.39
C ALA A 379 5.71 -18.40 3.96
N TRP A 380 4.76 -17.72 3.31
CA TRP A 380 4.41 -17.98 1.91
C TRP A 380 5.56 -17.68 0.94
N ILE A 381 6.33 -16.61 1.17
CA ILE A 381 7.54 -16.29 0.38
C ILE A 381 8.60 -17.39 0.53
N LEU A 382 8.92 -17.78 1.77
CA LEU A 382 9.90 -18.85 2.06
C LEU A 382 9.47 -20.21 1.51
N ALA A 383 8.16 -20.47 1.41
CA ALA A 383 7.59 -21.65 0.77
C ALA A 383 7.58 -21.58 -0.78
N GLY A 384 8.20 -20.57 -1.38
CA GLY A 384 8.37 -20.43 -2.84
C GLY A 384 7.30 -19.60 -3.54
N SER A 385 6.54 -18.77 -2.81
CA SER A 385 5.59 -17.79 -3.39
C SER A 385 4.56 -18.40 -4.36
N VAL A 386 4.03 -19.58 -4.03
CA VAL A 386 3.10 -20.32 -4.91
C VAL A 386 1.84 -19.48 -5.16
N LYS A 387 1.68 -19.02 -6.40
CA LYS A 387 0.57 -18.18 -6.85
C LYS A 387 -0.73 -19.00 -6.95
N TRP A 388 -1.84 -18.42 -6.52
CA TRP A 388 -3.15 -19.07 -6.58
C TRP A 388 -3.72 -19.11 -7.99
N ALA A 389 -4.39 -20.23 -8.31
CA ALA A 389 -4.91 -20.53 -9.64
C ALA A 389 -6.46 -20.46 -9.73
N GLY A 390 -7.12 -19.94 -8.69
CA GLY A 390 -8.57 -19.76 -8.66
C GLY A 390 -9.05 -18.52 -9.42
N THR A 391 -10.16 -17.93 -8.97
CA THR A 391 -10.83 -16.77 -9.59
C THR A 391 -9.86 -15.59 -9.77
N LYS A 392 -9.81 -15.03 -10.98
CA LYS A 392 -8.98 -13.85 -11.30
C LYS A 392 -9.85 -12.68 -11.70
N LEU A 393 -9.59 -11.52 -11.10
CA LEU A 393 -10.19 -10.26 -11.52
C LEU A 393 -9.42 -9.70 -12.71
N GLY A 394 -10.13 -9.37 -13.80
CA GLY A 394 -9.51 -8.90 -15.04
C GLY A 394 -8.84 -7.53 -14.87
N SER A 395 -7.57 -7.41 -15.27
CA SER A 395 -6.65 -6.27 -14.99
C SER A 395 -6.05 -6.22 -13.57
N PHE A 396 -6.34 -7.23 -12.74
CA PHE A 396 -5.86 -7.37 -11.35
C PHE A 396 -5.36 -8.81 -11.08
N GLU A 397 -4.97 -9.54 -12.12
CA GLU A 397 -4.64 -10.97 -12.06
C GLU A 397 -3.47 -11.25 -11.12
N GLU A 398 -2.47 -10.36 -11.08
CA GLU A 398 -1.30 -10.45 -10.18
C GLU A 398 -1.69 -10.27 -8.71
N TRP A 399 -2.65 -9.38 -8.44
CA TRP A 399 -3.23 -9.20 -7.11
C TRP A 399 -4.01 -10.44 -6.69
N SER A 400 -4.96 -10.92 -7.50
CA SER A 400 -5.75 -12.13 -7.19
C SER A 400 -4.84 -13.35 -6.95
N SER A 401 -3.81 -13.52 -7.78
CA SER A 401 -2.91 -14.68 -7.69
C SER A 401 -1.94 -14.59 -6.49
N THR A 402 -1.57 -13.38 -6.04
CA THR A 402 -0.69 -13.17 -4.88
C THR A 402 -1.47 -13.29 -3.57
N ILE A 403 -2.54 -12.50 -3.43
CA ILE A 403 -3.36 -12.48 -2.22
C ILE A 403 -4.01 -13.84 -1.98
N GLY A 404 -4.61 -14.44 -3.02
CA GLY A 404 -5.15 -15.80 -2.93
C GLY A 404 -4.08 -16.85 -2.59
N GLY A 405 -2.82 -16.62 -2.97
CA GLY A 405 -1.70 -17.52 -2.66
C GLY A 405 -1.39 -17.51 -1.16
N ILE A 406 -1.27 -16.33 -0.57
CA ILE A 406 -1.04 -16.13 0.87
C ILE A 406 -2.23 -16.67 1.69
N LEU A 407 -3.47 -16.32 1.30
CA LEU A 407 -4.69 -16.79 1.97
C LEU A 407 -4.79 -18.31 1.99
N HIS A 408 -4.68 -18.95 0.82
CA HIS A 408 -4.75 -20.41 0.70
C HIS A 408 -3.58 -21.12 1.41
N PHE A 409 -2.40 -20.51 1.45
CA PHE A 409 -1.26 -21.03 2.21
C PHE A 409 -1.55 -21.03 3.72
N ALA A 410 -2.13 -19.95 4.24
CA ALA A 410 -2.58 -19.83 5.63
C ALA A 410 -3.89 -20.60 5.96
N GLY A 411 -4.47 -21.33 4.99
CA GLY A 411 -5.69 -22.12 5.18
C GLY A 411 -7.00 -21.31 5.15
N ILE A 412 -7.00 -20.10 4.61
CA ILE A 412 -8.21 -19.30 4.36
C ILE A 412 -8.75 -19.64 2.97
N GLU A 413 -9.94 -20.23 2.93
CA GLU A 413 -10.66 -20.58 1.70
C GLU A 413 -11.74 -19.54 1.34
N GLY A 414 -12.45 -19.71 0.23
CA GLY A 414 -13.60 -18.88 -0.15
C GLY A 414 -13.28 -17.52 -0.78
N PHE A 415 -12.02 -17.08 -0.82
CA PHE A 415 -11.59 -15.82 -1.44
C PHE A 415 -12.17 -15.61 -2.86
N LEU A 416 -12.75 -14.43 -3.11
CA LEU A 416 -13.49 -14.08 -4.34
C LEU A 416 -14.65 -15.01 -4.74
N GLY A 417 -15.13 -15.89 -3.84
CA GLY A 417 -16.23 -16.80 -4.11
C GLY A 417 -17.57 -16.12 -4.43
N ASN A 418 -17.75 -14.86 -4.02
CA ASN A 418 -18.92 -14.02 -4.27
C ASN A 418 -18.76 -13.03 -5.45
N ALA A 419 -17.67 -13.12 -6.22
CA ALA A 419 -17.40 -12.19 -7.33
C ALA A 419 -18.46 -12.24 -8.44
N THR A 420 -18.99 -13.43 -8.76
CA THR A 420 -20.08 -13.58 -9.74
C THR A 420 -21.36 -12.89 -9.27
N ASN A 421 -21.74 -13.06 -8.00
CA ASN A 421 -22.91 -12.40 -7.41
C ASN A 421 -22.80 -10.87 -7.47
N LEU A 422 -21.59 -10.32 -7.28
CA LEU A 422 -21.34 -8.88 -7.45
C LEU A 422 -21.64 -8.43 -8.89
N TYR A 423 -21.17 -9.18 -9.88
CA TYR A 423 -21.40 -8.87 -11.30
C TYR A 423 -22.88 -8.96 -11.66
N ASP A 424 -23.53 -10.08 -11.31
CA ASP A 424 -24.97 -10.30 -11.56
C ASP A 424 -25.83 -9.20 -10.91
N SER A 425 -25.44 -8.70 -9.73
CA SER A 425 -26.14 -7.60 -9.04
C SER A 425 -25.94 -6.22 -9.69
N ALA A 426 -24.78 -5.98 -10.30
CA ALA A 426 -24.47 -4.75 -11.03
C ALA A 426 -25.11 -4.71 -12.43
N ASP A 427 -25.36 -5.89 -13.01
CA ASP A 427 -25.94 -6.06 -14.33
C ASP A 427 -27.50 -5.95 -14.35
N GLN A 428 -28.12 -5.25 -13.38
CA GLN A 428 -29.56 -4.91 -13.45
C GLN A 428 -29.92 -4.17 -14.76
N ASP A 429 -29.04 -3.27 -15.22
CA ASP A 429 -29.13 -2.64 -16.54
C ASP A 429 -29.21 -3.73 -17.64
N VAL A 430 -28.29 -4.71 -17.62
CA VAL A 430 -28.19 -5.77 -18.63
C VAL A 430 -29.40 -6.70 -18.59
N ALA A 431 -29.90 -7.06 -17.40
CA ALA A 431 -31.12 -7.85 -17.23
C ALA A 431 -32.35 -7.12 -17.78
N GLN A 432 -32.52 -5.83 -17.47
CA GLN A 432 -33.63 -5.03 -17.99
C GLN A 432 -33.53 -4.83 -19.50
N TRP A 433 -32.32 -4.62 -20.04
CA TRP A 433 -32.10 -4.59 -21.48
C TRP A 433 -32.39 -5.94 -22.14
N ASP A 434 -32.09 -7.09 -21.52
CA ASP A 434 -32.42 -8.40 -22.09
C ASP A 434 -33.94 -8.63 -22.13
N ILE A 435 -34.66 -8.25 -21.06
CA ILE A 435 -36.13 -8.28 -21.01
C ILE A 435 -36.72 -7.35 -22.10
N PHE A 436 -36.23 -6.11 -22.19
CA PHE A 436 -36.65 -5.15 -23.21
C PHE A 436 -36.42 -5.68 -24.64
N LEU A 437 -35.25 -6.26 -24.91
CA LEU A 437 -34.92 -6.88 -26.20
C LEU A 437 -35.75 -8.14 -26.46
N ALA A 438 -36.13 -8.91 -25.44
CA ALA A 438 -37.05 -10.04 -25.57
C ALA A 438 -38.44 -9.59 -26.06
N ILE A 439 -38.98 -8.56 -25.41
CA ILE A 439 -40.30 -8.02 -25.74
C ILE A 439 -40.28 -7.40 -27.14
N TRP A 440 -39.25 -6.59 -27.46
CA TRP A 440 -39.03 -6.06 -28.82
C TRP A 440 -39.00 -7.21 -29.85
N GLN A 441 -38.18 -8.24 -29.63
CA GLN A 441 -38.03 -9.35 -30.57
C GLN A 441 -39.36 -10.07 -30.83
N SER A 442 -40.22 -10.21 -29.80
CA SER A 442 -41.55 -10.79 -29.95
C SER A 442 -42.52 -9.91 -30.75
N LEU A 443 -42.49 -8.59 -30.52
CA LEU A 443 -43.34 -7.59 -31.15
C LEU A 443 -43.01 -7.34 -32.63
N GLU A 444 -41.73 -7.36 -32.99
CA GLU A 444 -41.27 -7.07 -34.36
C GLU A 444 -40.99 -8.35 -35.18
N ARG A 445 -41.07 -9.55 -34.59
CA ARG A 445 -40.83 -10.84 -35.28
C ARG A 445 -39.49 -10.94 -36.05
N ASN A 446 -38.47 -10.19 -35.61
CA ASN A 446 -37.18 -9.97 -36.27
C ASN A 446 -37.20 -9.05 -37.51
N ASP A 447 -38.16 -8.14 -37.64
CA ASP A 447 -38.12 -7.01 -38.59
C ASP A 447 -37.28 -5.83 -38.07
N ALA A 448 -36.60 -5.14 -38.99
CA ALA A 448 -35.70 -4.02 -38.66
C ALA A 448 -36.44 -2.67 -38.70
N ILE A 449 -36.53 -1.99 -37.54
CA ILE A 449 -37.29 -0.74 -37.37
C ILE A 449 -36.40 0.48 -37.18
N THR A 450 -36.85 1.66 -37.60
CA THR A 450 -36.14 2.92 -37.34
C THR A 450 -36.34 3.40 -35.89
N ALA A 451 -35.42 4.21 -35.38
CA ALA A 451 -35.56 4.82 -34.05
C ALA A 451 -36.81 5.73 -33.93
N ALA A 452 -37.31 6.27 -35.05
CA ALA A 452 -38.57 7.02 -35.06
C ALA A 452 -39.80 6.11 -34.88
N GLN A 453 -39.81 4.94 -35.52
CA GLN A 453 -40.86 3.92 -35.33
C GLN A 453 -40.83 3.36 -33.89
N LEU A 454 -39.65 3.07 -33.35
CA LEU A 454 -39.51 2.66 -31.95
C LEU A 454 -40.03 3.74 -31.00
N LYS A 455 -39.60 5.00 -31.14
CA LYS A 455 -40.09 6.10 -30.30
C LYS A 455 -41.61 6.17 -30.31
N ARG A 456 -42.24 6.02 -31.47
CA ARG A 456 -43.71 6.01 -31.57
C ARG A 456 -44.30 4.91 -30.70
N ARG A 457 -43.88 3.65 -30.84
CA ARG A 457 -44.38 2.53 -30.00
C ARG A 457 -44.18 2.77 -28.49
N LEU A 458 -43.08 3.39 -28.10
CA LEU A 458 -42.78 3.73 -26.70
C LEU A 458 -43.60 4.93 -26.16
N THR A 459 -44.33 5.67 -27.00
CA THR A 459 -45.05 6.91 -26.60
C THR A 459 -46.53 6.95 -26.96
N ASP A 460 -47.03 6.05 -27.81
CA ASP A 460 -48.41 6.07 -28.32
C ASP A 460 -49.39 5.39 -27.35
N SER A 461 -49.70 6.05 -26.22
CA SER A 461 -50.61 5.55 -25.16
C SER A 461 -52.10 5.55 -25.54
N LYS A 462 -52.45 5.87 -26.80
CA LYS A 462 -53.83 6.20 -27.22
C LYS A 462 -54.50 5.20 -28.15
N ASN A 463 -53.87 4.06 -28.44
CA ASN A 463 -54.41 3.07 -29.39
C ASN A 463 -54.86 1.79 -28.66
N PRO A 464 -56.19 1.50 -28.56
CA PRO A 464 -56.70 0.38 -27.75
C PRO A 464 -56.31 -1.03 -28.23
N ASP A 465 -55.89 -1.18 -29.48
CA ASP A 465 -55.70 -2.49 -30.13
C ASP A 465 -54.33 -3.16 -29.91
N ILE A 466 -53.47 -2.65 -29.02
CA ILE A 466 -52.17 -3.27 -28.73
C ILE A 466 -51.88 -3.35 -27.24
N ASN A 467 -52.46 -4.37 -26.60
CA ASN A 467 -52.12 -4.77 -25.22
C ASN A 467 -50.62 -5.12 -25.09
N ASP A 468 -50.00 -5.60 -26.19
CA ASP A 468 -48.61 -6.04 -26.24
C ASP A 468 -47.57 -4.90 -26.10
N ASN A 469 -47.95 -3.63 -26.40
CA ASN A 469 -47.05 -2.49 -26.29
C ASN A 469 -46.83 -2.06 -24.82
N LEU A 470 -47.73 -2.42 -23.89
CA LEU A 470 -47.55 -2.10 -22.46
C LEU A 470 -46.29 -2.78 -21.91
N GLY A 471 -45.99 -4.01 -22.32
CA GLY A 471 -44.77 -4.71 -21.89
C GLY A 471 -43.49 -3.97 -22.30
N LEU A 472 -43.46 -3.43 -23.53
CA LEU A 472 -42.29 -2.69 -24.03
C LEU A 472 -42.13 -1.32 -23.36
N GLN A 473 -43.22 -0.75 -22.83
CA GLN A 473 -43.22 0.50 -22.07
C GLN A 473 -42.88 0.27 -20.58
N ALA A 474 -43.37 -0.82 -19.98
CA ALA A 474 -43.09 -1.17 -18.58
C ALA A 474 -41.63 -1.52 -18.34
N GLU A 475 -41.01 -2.25 -19.26
CA GLU A 475 -39.62 -2.74 -19.14
C GLU A 475 -38.61 -1.84 -19.85
N MET A 476 -38.89 -0.54 -20.01
CA MET A 476 -37.94 0.40 -20.63
C MET A 476 -36.70 0.64 -19.76
N PRO A 477 -35.47 0.42 -20.27
CA PRO A 477 -34.26 0.78 -19.55
C PRO A 477 -34.16 2.30 -19.30
N PRO A 478 -33.60 2.77 -18.17
CA PRO A 478 -33.47 4.20 -17.84
C PRO A 478 -32.81 5.05 -18.94
N GLU A 479 -31.85 4.50 -19.69
CA GLU A 479 -31.22 5.17 -20.83
C GLU A 479 -32.21 5.41 -21.99
N ILE A 480 -33.15 4.50 -22.20
CA ILE A 480 -34.23 4.61 -23.20
C ILE A 480 -35.29 5.61 -22.74
N ILE A 481 -35.74 5.54 -21.47
CA ILE A 481 -36.68 6.51 -20.88
C ILE A 481 -36.15 7.94 -21.05
N ALA A 482 -34.92 8.19 -20.58
CA ALA A 482 -34.30 9.51 -20.67
C ALA A 482 -34.10 10.00 -22.12
N ALA A 483 -33.83 9.09 -23.07
CA ALA A 483 -33.70 9.44 -24.48
C ALA A 483 -35.06 9.79 -25.12
N VAL A 484 -36.12 9.04 -24.81
CA VAL A 484 -37.48 9.25 -25.31
C VAL A 484 -38.05 10.56 -24.80
N GLU A 485 -37.93 10.82 -23.49
CA GLU A 485 -38.46 12.01 -22.81
C GLU A 485 -37.71 13.28 -23.19
N LYS A 486 -36.38 13.31 -23.05
CA LYS A 486 -35.62 14.58 -23.07
C LYS A 486 -35.10 15.00 -24.44
N LYS A 487 -34.91 14.07 -25.39
CA LYS A 487 -34.12 14.33 -26.62
C LYS A 487 -34.61 13.66 -27.92
N GLY A 488 -35.68 12.87 -27.88
CA GLY A 488 -36.37 12.35 -29.06
C GLY A 488 -35.60 11.29 -29.88
N ALA A 489 -36.09 11.02 -31.10
CA ALA A 489 -35.69 9.83 -31.87
C ALA A 489 -34.20 9.77 -32.26
N VAL A 490 -33.52 10.92 -32.35
CA VAL A 490 -32.08 10.98 -32.62
C VAL A 490 -31.27 10.51 -31.41
N ALA A 491 -31.65 10.94 -30.20
CA ALA A 491 -31.00 10.47 -28.97
C ALA A 491 -31.30 9.00 -28.68
N LEU A 492 -32.53 8.54 -28.99
CA LEU A 492 -32.88 7.12 -28.93
C LEU A 492 -31.98 6.30 -29.86
N GLY A 493 -31.77 6.73 -31.11
CA GLY A 493 -30.80 6.10 -32.01
C GLY A 493 -29.36 6.14 -31.51
N LEU A 494 -28.95 7.16 -30.76
CA LEU A 494 -27.61 7.24 -30.16
C LEU A 494 -27.45 6.30 -28.95
N ALA A 495 -28.48 6.16 -28.12
CA ALA A 495 -28.53 5.20 -27.02
C ALA A 495 -28.45 3.76 -27.54
N LEU A 496 -29.30 3.41 -28.51
CA LEU A 496 -29.26 2.11 -29.20
C LEU A 496 -27.88 1.82 -29.80
N LYS A 497 -27.22 2.82 -30.40
CA LYS A 497 -25.88 2.66 -31.00
C LYS A 497 -24.81 2.20 -29.99
N ARG A 498 -24.94 2.56 -28.70
CA ARG A 498 -24.00 2.16 -27.64
C ARG A 498 -24.10 0.69 -27.25
N ARG A 499 -25.20 0.02 -27.60
CA ARG A 499 -25.52 -1.37 -27.25
C ARG A 499 -25.50 -2.32 -28.44
N VAL A 500 -25.01 -1.84 -29.59
CA VAL A 500 -24.84 -2.66 -30.80
C VAL A 500 -23.79 -3.75 -30.56
N ASP A 501 -24.07 -4.95 -31.04
CA ASP A 501 -23.25 -6.16 -30.95
C ASP A 501 -22.93 -6.63 -29.50
N GLN A 502 -23.45 -5.95 -28.47
CA GLN A 502 -23.46 -6.45 -27.09
C GLN A 502 -24.38 -7.68 -27.03
N VAL A 503 -23.85 -8.80 -26.56
CA VAL A 503 -24.61 -10.04 -26.33
C VAL A 503 -25.11 -10.05 -24.89
N PHE A 504 -26.41 -10.23 -24.73
CA PHE A 504 -27.12 -10.33 -23.45
C PHE A 504 -27.25 -11.80 -23.01
N PRO A 505 -27.53 -12.09 -21.73
CA PRO A 505 -27.54 -13.47 -21.18
C PRO A 505 -28.39 -14.49 -21.96
N SER A 506 -29.52 -14.07 -22.54
CA SER A 506 -30.37 -14.88 -23.43
C SER A 506 -29.76 -15.23 -24.79
N GLY A 507 -28.56 -14.72 -25.10
CA GLY A 507 -27.96 -14.75 -26.43
C GLY A 507 -28.49 -13.68 -27.39
N ARG A 508 -29.43 -12.80 -26.98
CA ARG A 508 -29.87 -11.68 -27.81
C ARG A 508 -28.77 -10.63 -27.96
N MET A 509 -28.75 -9.94 -29.11
CA MET A 509 -27.93 -8.76 -29.36
C MET A 509 -28.71 -7.76 -30.19
N LEU A 510 -28.44 -6.47 -29.99
CA LEU A 510 -28.95 -5.42 -30.88
C LEU A 510 -28.00 -5.28 -32.08
N THR A 511 -28.53 -5.35 -33.29
CA THR A 511 -27.78 -5.09 -34.52
C THR A 511 -28.41 -3.92 -35.28
N HIS A 512 -27.71 -3.39 -36.27
CA HIS A 512 -28.24 -2.33 -37.11
C HIS A 512 -27.91 -2.56 -38.59
N GLU A 513 -28.82 -2.11 -39.45
CA GLU A 513 -28.73 -2.24 -40.90
C GLU A 513 -28.97 -0.87 -41.54
N LYS A 514 -28.22 -0.55 -42.61
CA LYS A 514 -28.39 0.70 -43.35
C LYS A 514 -29.41 0.50 -44.45
N ASP A 515 -30.47 1.29 -44.43
CA ASP A 515 -31.49 1.30 -45.47
C ASP A 515 -30.90 1.81 -46.80
N SER A 516 -31.05 1.02 -47.85
CA SER A 516 -30.40 1.25 -49.15
C SER A 516 -30.94 2.46 -49.92
N HIS A 517 -32.18 2.89 -49.63
CA HIS A 517 -32.82 4.03 -50.30
C HIS A 517 -32.71 5.32 -49.49
N THR A 518 -32.94 5.26 -48.19
CA THR A 518 -33.01 6.44 -47.31
C THR A 518 -31.71 6.76 -46.60
N LYS A 519 -30.71 5.85 -46.64
CA LYS A 519 -29.48 5.88 -45.82
C LYS A 519 -29.73 5.92 -44.30
N GLY A 520 -30.98 5.71 -43.86
CA GLY A 520 -31.37 5.67 -42.46
C GLY A 520 -30.87 4.39 -41.77
N ILE A 521 -30.67 4.47 -40.46
CA ILE A 521 -30.31 3.31 -39.63
C ILE A 521 -31.60 2.63 -39.14
N LYS A 522 -31.75 1.34 -39.47
CA LYS A 522 -32.75 0.44 -38.90
C LYS A 522 -32.09 -0.45 -37.85
N TRP A 523 -32.83 -0.80 -36.81
CA TRP A 523 -32.39 -1.52 -35.63
C TRP A 523 -33.12 -2.86 -35.57
N LEU A 524 -32.38 -3.93 -35.28
CA LEU A 524 -32.89 -5.29 -35.31
C LEU A 524 -32.25 -6.12 -34.19
N VAL A 525 -33.09 -6.68 -33.31
CA VAL A 525 -32.66 -7.68 -32.32
C VAL A 525 -32.42 -9.02 -33.03
N LYS A 526 -31.24 -9.59 -32.85
CA LYS A 526 -30.88 -10.94 -33.36
C LYS A 526 -30.49 -11.82 -32.18
N THR A 527 -30.80 -13.11 -32.24
CA THR A 527 -30.26 -14.09 -31.31
C THR A 527 -28.95 -14.62 -31.90
N ALA A 528 -27.86 -14.48 -31.16
CA ALA A 528 -26.58 -15.11 -31.47
C ALA A 528 -26.79 -16.62 -31.57
N LYS A 529 -26.40 -17.22 -32.68
CA LYS A 529 -26.32 -18.69 -32.73
C LYS A 529 -25.17 -19.10 -31.83
N THR A 530 -25.47 -19.75 -30.71
CA THR A 530 -24.48 -20.46 -29.90
C THR A 530 -23.79 -21.47 -30.83
N SER A 531 -22.54 -21.19 -31.20
CA SER A 531 -21.73 -22.17 -31.89
C SER A 531 -21.37 -23.25 -30.86
N ASN A 532 -22.12 -24.35 -30.83
CA ASN A 532 -21.72 -25.56 -30.11
C ASN A 532 -20.34 -25.95 -30.61
N ASN A 533 -19.31 -25.69 -29.81
CA ASN A 533 -17.92 -25.87 -30.19
C ASN A 533 -17.48 -27.34 -29.99
N GLU A 534 -18.37 -28.27 -30.35
CA GLU A 534 -18.19 -29.72 -30.17
C GLU A 534 -17.55 -30.42 -31.38
N ASN A 535 -17.36 -29.72 -32.51
CA ASN A 535 -16.83 -30.32 -33.75
C ASN A 535 -15.62 -29.57 -34.34
N LYS A 536 -14.65 -29.22 -33.49
CA LYS A 536 -13.30 -28.81 -33.95
C LYS A 536 -12.13 -29.30 -33.08
N ALA A 537 -12.32 -30.38 -32.32
CA ALA A 537 -11.31 -31.02 -31.47
C ALA A 537 -11.04 -32.51 -31.81
N SER A 538 -11.48 -32.98 -33.00
CA SER A 538 -11.44 -34.40 -33.40
C SER A 538 -10.57 -34.69 -34.64
N ARG A 539 -9.78 -33.72 -35.11
CA ARG A 539 -8.76 -33.88 -36.17
C ARG A 539 -7.51 -33.08 -35.87
N ASP A 540 -6.76 -33.53 -34.86
CA ASP A 540 -5.28 -33.52 -34.82
C ASP A 540 -4.81 -34.04 -33.46
N ARG A 541 -4.71 -35.37 -33.36
CA ARG A 541 -3.89 -36.06 -32.36
C ARG A 541 -3.17 -37.21 -33.05
N GLN A 542 -1.91 -36.98 -33.40
CA GLN A 542 -1.00 -38.07 -33.75
C GLN A 542 -0.63 -38.86 -32.49
N ASP A 543 -0.47 -40.17 -32.64
CA ASP A 543 -0.19 -41.10 -31.56
C ASP A 543 1.13 -40.83 -30.85
N VAL A 544 1.09 -40.78 -29.51
CA VAL A 544 2.26 -40.99 -28.65
C VAL A 544 1.95 -42.07 -27.63
N LYS A 545 2.80 -43.08 -27.58
CA LYS A 545 2.62 -44.33 -26.81
C LYS A 545 2.65 -44.08 -25.30
N LYS A 546 1.74 -44.74 -24.56
CA LYS A 546 1.85 -44.93 -23.11
C LYS A 546 2.89 -46.01 -22.77
N PRO A 547 3.70 -45.84 -21.72
CA PRO A 547 4.14 -46.91 -20.86
C PRO A 547 3.22 -47.02 -19.62
N SER A 548 2.90 -48.24 -19.23
CA SER A 548 2.30 -48.60 -17.94
C SER A 548 3.37 -48.78 -16.87
N VAL A 549 2.99 -48.67 -15.58
CA VAL A 549 3.23 -49.66 -14.51
C VAL A 549 2.52 -49.22 -13.22
N CYS A 550 2.11 -50.20 -12.42
CA CYS A 550 1.31 -50.04 -11.21
C CYS A 550 2.15 -49.81 -9.94
N GLY A 551 1.51 -49.36 -8.86
CA GLY A 551 2.10 -49.35 -7.51
C GLY A 551 1.27 -48.59 -6.48
N GLY A 552 0.16 -49.18 -5.99
CA GLY A 552 -0.64 -48.57 -4.92
C GLY A 552 -0.29 -49.14 -3.54
N LEU A 553 -0.51 -48.37 -2.47
CA LEU A 553 -0.56 -48.88 -1.09
C LEU A 553 -1.40 -47.97 -0.15
N LYS A 554 -2.53 -48.54 0.29
CA LYS A 554 -3.28 -48.39 1.57
C LYS A 554 -3.43 -47.04 2.30
N LYS A 555 -4.71 -46.74 2.61
CA LYS A 555 -5.17 -45.92 3.76
C LYS A 555 -4.58 -46.37 5.10
N GLN A 556 -4.45 -45.42 6.04
CA GLN A 556 -4.81 -45.63 7.45
C GLN A 556 -5.55 -44.40 8.00
N GLU A 557 -6.53 -44.63 8.87
CA GLU A 557 -7.26 -43.63 9.66
C GLU A 557 -6.77 -43.74 11.11
N SER A 558 -6.59 -42.64 11.83
CA SER A 558 -6.55 -42.65 13.30
C SER A 558 -6.78 -41.27 13.92
N THR A 559 -7.67 -41.27 14.90
CA THR A 559 -8.20 -40.19 15.74
C THR A 559 -7.24 -39.55 16.76
N ALA A 560 -7.30 -38.21 16.81
CA ALA A 560 -7.65 -37.37 17.97
C ALA A 560 -6.72 -37.13 19.20
N ARG A 561 -6.89 -35.89 19.71
CA ARG A 561 -6.48 -35.30 21.02
C ARG A 561 -5.00 -34.94 21.21
N GLY A 562 -4.77 -33.80 21.84
CA GLY A 562 -3.46 -33.33 22.31
C GLY A 562 -3.55 -32.74 23.73
N HIS A 563 -2.41 -32.29 24.27
CA HIS A 563 -2.29 -31.32 25.38
C HIS A 563 -0.84 -30.78 25.44
N PHE A 564 -0.65 -29.75 26.26
CA PHE A 564 0.58 -28.97 26.46
C PHE A 564 1.73 -29.71 27.19
N ALA A 565 2.90 -29.07 27.13
CA ALA A 565 3.95 -28.94 28.16
C ALA A 565 5.28 -29.74 28.01
N GLU A 566 6.35 -28.95 27.99
CA GLU A 566 7.63 -29.09 28.71
C GLU A 566 8.38 -30.44 28.77
N GLY A 567 9.61 -30.43 28.24
CA GLY A 567 10.79 -30.61 29.10
C GLY A 567 11.54 -31.96 29.10
N ALA A 568 12.83 -31.84 29.40
CA ALA A 568 13.81 -32.86 29.80
C ALA A 568 14.41 -33.80 28.73
N GLU A 569 15.74 -33.79 28.70
CA GLU A 569 16.64 -34.66 27.93
C GLU A 569 16.80 -36.05 28.58
N GLY A 570 17.23 -37.07 27.81
CA GLY A 570 17.58 -38.35 28.42
C GLY A 570 18.01 -39.52 27.51
N CYS A 571 19.33 -39.76 27.45
CA CYS A 571 20.01 -41.05 27.23
C CYS A 571 20.03 -41.78 25.84
N THR A 572 21.22 -41.70 25.22
CA THR A 572 22.18 -42.82 25.02
C THR A 572 21.89 -43.98 24.06
N ILE A 573 22.67 -44.05 22.96
CA ILE A 573 23.04 -45.27 22.18
C ILE A 573 24.56 -45.20 21.84
N PRO A 574 25.34 -46.31 21.78
CA PRO A 574 26.78 -46.29 22.15
C PRO A 574 27.83 -46.28 21.00
N GLN A 575 29.09 -46.13 21.43
CA GLN A 575 30.35 -45.97 20.68
C GLN A 575 30.81 -47.14 19.79
N ARG A 576 31.65 -46.83 18.77
CA ARG A 576 32.90 -47.50 18.28
C ARG A 576 33.34 -46.89 16.93
N ILE A 577 34.61 -46.79 16.48
CA ILE A 577 35.95 -47.02 17.09
C ILE A 577 37.03 -46.23 16.30
N SER A 578 38.12 -45.76 16.95
CA SER A 578 39.42 -45.25 16.42
C SER A 578 39.49 -44.13 15.34
N GLY A 579 40.39 -43.13 15.42
CA GLY A 579 41.38 -42.83 16.48
C GLY A 579 42.37 -41.67 16.17
N CYS A 580 42.98 -41.11 17.23
CA CYS A 580 44.24 -40.33 17.34
C CYS A 580 44.56 -39.23 16.29
N ARG A 581 44.75 -37.95 16.64
CA ARG A 581 45.78 -37.42 17.59
C ARG A 581 45.52 -35.97 18.08
N ASN A 582 45.89 -35.74 19.34
CA ASN A 582 46.37 -34.51 20.03
C ASN A 582 45.47 -33.24 20.00
N SER A 583 44.87 -32.80 21.13
CA SER A 583 45.43 -32.02 22.29
C SER A 583 45.66 -30.53 21.95
N ILE A 584 45.27 -29.49 22.72
CA ILE A 584 45.19 -29.20 24.18
C ILE A 584 44.01 -28.17 24.36
N GLU A 585 43.00 -28.34 25.23
CA GLU A 585 42.85 -27.84 26.63
C GLU A 585 43.07 -26.29 26.83
N VAL A 586 42.37 -25.51 27.68
CA VAL A 586 41.39 -25.81 28.77
C VAL A 586 40.51 -24.58 29.15
N GLU A 587 39.30 -24.85 29.66
CA GLU A 587 38.37 -24.14 30.59
C GLU A 587 38.10 -22.60 30.61
N ILE A 588 36.82 -22.28 30.84
CA ILE A 588 36.31 -21.03 31.42
C ILE A 588 35.52 -21.41 32.70
N PRO A 589 35.78 -20.83 33.89
CA PRO A 589 35.06 -21.16 35.12
C PRO A 589 33.75 -20.38 35.33
N SER A 590 32.87 -20.95 36.15
CA SER A 590 31.49 -20.53 36.43
C SER A 590 31.34 -19.46 37.54
N ALA A 591 30.18 -18.80 37.57
CA ALA A 591 29.80 -17.80 38.58
C ALA A 591 29.27 -18.41 39.90
N PRO A 592 29.34 -17.67 41.03
CA PRO A 592 28.60 -17.96 42.27
C PRO A 592 27.32 -17.10 42.43
N SER A 593 26.61 -17.28 43.55
CA SER A 593 25.15 -17.09 43.69
C SER A 593 24.67 -16.24 44.89
N ALA A 594 23.37 -15.91 44.86
CA ALA A 594 22.43 -15.78 45.99
C ALA A 594 22.31 -14.46 46.82
N ASP A 595 21.16 -13.79 46.62
CA ASP A 595 20.09 -13.47 47.60
C ASP A 595 20.15 -12.38 48.72
N GLU A 596 18.91 -11.87 48.95
CA GLU A 596 18.29 -11.26 50.15
C GLU A 596 18.53 -9.78 50.58
N ALA A 597 17.60 -8.92 50.13
CA ALA A 597 16.71 -8.01 50.89
C ALA A 597 17.21 -7.17 52.10
N LEU A 598 16.99 -5.84 52.04
CA LEU A 598 16.09 -5.10 52.97
C LEU A 598 15.73 -3.69 52.45
N ASP A 599 14.56 -3.18 52.86
CA ASP A 599 14.01 -1.88 52.49
C ASP A 599 14.48 -0.68 53.35
N SER A 600 14.23 0.52 52.82
CA SER A 600 13.88 1.80 53.49
C SER A 600 14.95 2.87 53.85
N GLU A 601 14.69 4.07 53.29
CA GLU A 601 14.77 5.40 53.91
C GLU A 601 16.12 6.01 54.42
N ILE A 602 16.76 6.85 53.59
CA ILE A 602 16.60 8.34 53.64
C ILE A 602 17.52 9.04 52.64
N ALA A 603 17.00 10.11 52.03
CA ALA A 603 17.70 10.91 51.02
C ALA A 603 18.93 11.69 51.53
N LYS A 604 19.98 11.78 50.68
CA LYS A 604 20.70 13.03 50.37
C LYS A 604 21.66 12.88 49.18
N SER A 605 21.32 13.57 48.09
CA SER A 605 22.22 14.23 47.13
C SER A 605 23.64 13.66 46.90
N ASN A 606 23.83 13.02 45.74
CA ASN A 606 25.00 13.20 44.89
C ASN A 606 24.52 13.18 43.43
N PRO A 607 24.93 14.13 42.56
CA PRO A 607 24.63 14.06 41.13
C PRO A 607 25.45 12.93 40.47
N PRO A 608 24.95 12.31 39.38
CA PRO A 608 25.74 11.35 38.62
C PRO A 608 27.01 12.03 38.09
N GLN A 609 28.13 11.33 38.26
CA GLN A 609 29.43 11.80 37.82
C GLN A 609 29.45 11.80 36.28
N ASN A 610 29.64 12.99 35.68
CA ASN A 610 29.53 13.16 34.23
C ASN A 610 30.71 12.44 33.56
N ASP A 611 30.47 11.26 32.99
CA ASP A 611 31.52 10.41 32.45
C ASP A 611 32.21 11.08 31.26
N ARG A 612 33.54 11.22 31.35
CA ARG A 612 34.33 11.87 30.32
C ARG A 612 34.35 10.98 29.07
N LEU A 613 33.85 11.50 27.96
CA LEU A 613 34.00 10.86 26.65
C LEU A 613 35.44 11.02 26.15
N ILE A 614 36.00 9.98 25.54
CA ILE A 614 37.32 10.02 24.90
C ILE A 614 37.28 9.44 23.48
N VAL A 615 38.13 9.97 22.60
CA VAL A 615 38.27 9.51 21.21
C VAL A 615 39.33 8.42 21.13
N VAL A 616 38.95 7.30 20.53
CA VAL A 616 39.79 6.11 20.42
C VAL A 616 39.74 5.54 19.01
N ARG A 617 40.86 4.97 18.56
CA ARG A 617 40.95 4.22 17.30
C ARG A 617 40.98 2.73 17.63
N PHE A 618 40.14 1.95 16.97
CA PHE A 618 40.07 0.50 17.15
C PHE A 618 41.17 -0.20 16.35
N LEU A 619 41.86 -1.15 16.97
CA LEU A 619 42.96 -1.91 16.33
C LEU A 619 42.48 -3.28 15.80
N GLN A 620 41.27 -3.70 16.18
CA GLN A 620 40.58 -4.91 15.73
C GLN A 620 39.07 -4.73 15.87
N ASP A 621 38.29 -5.57 15.18
CA ASP A 621 36.82 -5.51 15.22
C ASP A 621 36.27 -5.77 16.63
N ILE A 622 35.31 -4.94 17.08
CA ILE A 622 34.56 -5.11 18.32
C ILE A 622 33.05 -5.21 18.00
N PRO A 623 32.33 -6.23 18.51
CA PRO A 623 30.86 -6.25 18.44
C PRO A 623 30.24 -5.10 19.24
N ALA A 624 28.97 -4.78 18.95
CA ALA A 624 28.25 -3.75 19.72
C ALA A 624 28.17 -4.10 21.21
N PHE A 625 28.36 -3.11 22.08
CA PHE A 625 28.22 -3.25 23.53
C PHE A 625 27.39 -2.09 24.10
N VAL A 626 26.68 -2.33 25.20
CA VAL A 626 25.88 -1.30 25.87
C VAL A 626 26.72 -0.60 26.92
N GLY A 627 26.68 0.72 26.94
CA GLY A 627 27.37 1.57 27.90
C GLY A 627 26.65 1.65 29.25
N ILE A 628 27.24 2.40 30.20
CA ILE A 628 26.67 2.59 31.55
C ILE A 628 25.60 3.71 31.55
N ASP A 629 25.66 4.55 30.53
CA ASP A 629 24.63 5.49 30.06
C ASP A 629 23.41 4.79 29.42
N GLY A 630 23.50 3.49 29.11
CA GLY A 630 22.46 2.73 28.41
C GLY A 630 22.50 2.85 26.89
N GLU A 631 23.44 3.64 26.34
CA GLU A 631 23.62 3.79 24.90
C GLU A 631 24.38 2.60 24.29
N THR A 632 24.11 2.28 23.02
CA THR A 632 24.80 1.16 22.34
C THR A 632 25.96 1.68 21.50
N TYR A 633 27.17 1.20 21.81
CA TYR A 633 28.41 1.55 21.14
C TYR A 633 28.84 0.43 20.20
N GLY A 634 28.97 0.75 18.91
CA GLY A 634 29.44 -0.17 17.86
C GLY A 634 28.31 -0.84 17.06
N PRO A 635 28.61 -1.91 16.29
CA PRO A 635 29.91 -2.56 16.17
C PRO A 635 30.96 -1.65 15.50
N PHE A 636 32.21 -1.81 15.91
CA PHE A 636 33.35 -1.07 15.36
C PHE A 636 34.28 -2.03 14.61
N ARG A 637 34.85 -1.58 13.50
CA ARG A 637 35.86 -2.31 12.72
C ARG A 637 37.27 -1.85 13.09
N ALA A 638 38.27 -2.67 12.74
CA ALA A 638 39.66 -2.23 12.76
C ALA A 638 39.83 -0.91 11.97
N GLU A 639 40.63 0.01 12.52
CA GLU A 639 40.87 1.38 12.05
C GLU A 639 39.69 2.37 12.17
N ASP A 640 38.50 1.96 12.64
CA ASP A 640 37.44 2.93 12.98
C ASP A 640 37.91 3.86 14.13
N VAL A 641 37.45 5.11 14.09
CA VAL A 641 37.66 6.10 15.15
C VAL A 641 36.30 6.48 15.73
N ALA A 642 36.10 6.26 17.03
CA ALA A 642 34.85 6.64 17.70
C ALA A 642 35.09 7.22 19.08
N THR A 643 34.06 7.88 19.58
CA THR A 643 34.02 8.45 20.92
C THR A 643 33.27 7.49 21.85
N ILE A 644 33.93 7.02 22.91
CA ILE A 644 33.33 6.14 23.92
C ILE A 644 33.60 6.68 25.33
N PRO A 645 32.80 6.32 26.36
CA PRO A 645 33.05 6.72 27.74
C PRO A 645 34.39 6.18 28.25
N GLU A 646 35.14 7.00 28.99
CA GLU A 646 36.49 6.67 29.48
C GLU A 646 36.50 5.36 30.30
N ILE A 647 35.42 5.09 31.05
CA ILE A 647 35.25 3.86 31.83
C ILE A 647 35.27 2.58 30.97
N HIS A 648 34.69 2.62 29.76
CA HIS A 648 34.71 1.51 28.80
C HIS A 648 36.06 1.42 28.07
N ALA A 649 36.62 2.58 27.68
CA ALA A 649 37.92 2.62 27.05
C ALA A 649 39.03 2.05 27.95
N ARG A 650 39.01 2.29 29.26
CA ARG A 650 39.96 1.71 30.23
C ARG A 650 40.00 0.17 30.19
N GLY A 651 38.87 -0.49 29.93
CA GLY A 651 38.80 -1.95 29.78
C GLY A 651 39.40 -2.45 28.46
N LEU A 652 39.29 -1.66 27.40
CA LEU A 652 39.79 -1.98 26.06
C LEU A 652 41.28 -1.64 25.90
N PHE A 653 41.78 -0.58 26.53
CA PHE A 653 43.21 -0.26 26.61
C PHE A 653 44.02 -1.37 27.28
N ARG A 654 43.51 -1.95 28.38
CA ARG A 654 44.17 -3.07 29.08
C ARG A 654 44.28 -4.36 28.26
N LYS A 655 43.63 -4.41 27.10
CA LYS A 655 43.60 -5.55 26.18
C LYS A 655 44.27 -5.22 24.84
N ASP A 656 44.91 -4.05 24.71
CA ASP A 656 45.52 -3.53 23.48
C ASP A 656 44.57 -3.51 22.26
N VAL A 657 43.26 -3.37 22.49
CA VAL A 657 42.22 -3.40 21.45
C VAL A 657 42.02 -2.03 20.79
N ILE A 658 42.38 -0.97 21.50
CA ILE A 658 42.20 0.42 21.08
C ILE A 658 43.43 1.26 21.43
N VAL A 659 43.65 2.33 20.68
CA VAL A 659 44.65 3.36 21.01
C VAL A 659 43.98 4.72 21.20
N ALA A 660 44.47 5.49 22.18
CA ALA A 660 43.94 6.82 22.45
C ALA A 660 44.38 7.75 21.31
N VAL A 661 43.42 8.41 20.67
CA VAL A 661 43.74 9.41 19.65
C VAL A 661 43.93 10.74 20.35
N HIS A 662 45.17 11.03 20.72
CA HIS A 662 45.60 12.37 21.10
C HIS A 662 46.11 13.07 19.84
N PRO A 663 45.56 14.23 19.43
CA PRO A 663 46.14 14.99 18.32
C PRO A 663 47.54 15.48 18.73
N GLU A 664 48.57 15.07 17.98
CA GLU A 664 49.94 15.55 18.17
C GLU A 664 50.16 16.84 17.36
N THR A 665 50.22 17.97 18.08
CA THR A 665 50.81 19.29 17.74
C THR A 665 50.34 20.05 16.48
#